data_AF-A0AAW0RD05-F1
#
_entry.id   AF-A0AAW0RD05-F1
#
_cell.length_a   1.000
_cell.length_b   1.000
_cell.length_c   1.000
_cell.angle_alpha   90.00
_cell.angle_beta   90.00
_cell.angle_gamma   90.00
#
_symmetry.space_group_name_H-M   'P 1'
#
loop_
_entity.id
_entity.type
_entity.pdbx_description
1 polymer ?
#
loop_
_entity_poly.entity_id
_entity_poly.type
_entity_poly.pdbx_seq_one_letter_code
_entity_poly.pdbx_strand_id
1 'polypeptide(L)'
;MSTRPSRYRSSTSASMPSSVSKALEVQQKLLDSIAAVLSTQRDPYPNIQELQTRLDQVKQHLTAAKPPSSVQDDFRHLHGFQRLFDILRAYSGFYNPQKRSLEEKERLFQLLDAVLGVLSVAFNGHPGNMRYFRTRVESGGWEALEQSIASIGLGGGDLDCWTSSQLFGKLFAFSLQMPALSEFCQKTIFEDMPVLVRNDDLGEDAASGEEGPDPEEQTALIQDAVRAVIGPTTKLQYPEIIRTIVDFWISMPKGTDSQSITVSLLVLSVIAQVITASSHNLCLVHDTTVHSRLLSISFDNNAGLSGAEHSLVMEICRSLMSLGVKRLGDAQALLMNSSPEASEHCLEMVQKHQDPPFVQFDLSLHGHASIDLPSLGRSFPPTSSNGYTFMAWIRVDEFDPKSHTTIFGVFDATQTCFLLLYLEKDTQNFILQTSVTSRRPSVRFKSFAFKEKRWYHIALVHRRKTMSPNKAYLYVDGELVEHLQATFPSPPPLANGSTESFASFASSNNKTMSVQAFLGTPRELSSHLGAGIVNSKWSVATAHLFEEALSDDYLAVPSRLGPRYQGNFQDCLGAFQTYEASAHLGLRNDLVTAGKEGSDLIRVIRNKAGYVMPENRLLLSLMPSSVIRERDSFSDSQLFRSLSRGPSHALGQMTMKSGTGIAINTALPSINDALLRSSGVAVLTGEPVIAVPRHLDDAMWQLAGFTPLALKILAK
;
A
#
# COMPACT_ATOMS: atom_id res chain seq x y z
N MET A 1 24.34 -27.76 25.20
CA MET A 1 23.81 -29.13 25.42
C MET A 1 22.64 -29.08 26.40
N SER A 2 21.45 -29.45 25.93
CA SER A 2 20.32 -30.04 26.69
C SER A 2 19.13 -30.06 25.72
N THR A 3 19.03 -31.15 24.97
CA THR A 3 17.96 -31.45 24.02
C THR A 3 16.74 -31.95 24.80
N ARG A 4 15.69 -31.13 24.92
CA ARG A 4 14.38 -31.59 25.37
C ARG A 4 13.55 -32.04 24.16
N PRO A 5 12.95 -33.24 24.18
CA PRO A 5 12.19 -33.75 23.05
C PRO A 5 10.84 -33.04 22.94
N SER A 6 10.49 -32.65 21.71
CA SER A 6 9.18 -32.12 21.34
C SER A 6 8.08 -33.14 21.69
N ARG A 7 7.13 -32.74 22.54
CA ARG A 7 5.93 -33.52 22.83
C ARG A 7 5.01 -33.53 21.60
N TYR A 8 4.78 -34.72 21.07
CA TYR A 8 3.79 -35.05 20.05
C TYR A 8 2.41 -34.50 20.44
N ARG A 9 1.87 -33.57 19.64
CA ARG A 9 0.52 -33.03 19.77
C ARG A 9 -0.42 -33.90 18.94
N SER A 10 -1.30 -34.64 19.61
CA SER A 10 -2.43 -35.32 18.98
C SER A 10 -3.47 -34.30 18.53
N SER A 11 -3.50 -34.01 17.22
CA SER A 11 -4.61 -33.33 16.56
C SER A 11 -5.67 -34.37 16.21
N THR A 12 -6.81 -34.35 16.91
CA THR A 12 -8.05 -35.00 16.43
C THR A 12 -8.70 -34.13 15.36
N SER A 13 -8.06 -34.13 14.19
CA SER A 13 -8.68 -33.93 12.90
C SER A 13 -7.97 -34.97 12.05
N ALA A 14 -8.67 -35.99 11.60
CA ALA A 14 -8.09 -37.03 10.75
C ALA A 14 -7.58 -36.37 9.47
N SER A 15 -6.30 -35.99 9.46
CA SER A 15 -5.57 -35.72 8.23
C SER A 15 -5.41 -37.06 7.55
N MET A 16 -6.34 -37.37 6.65
CA MET A 16 -6.09 -38.36 5.61
C MET A 16 -4.73 -37.99 4.97
N PRO A 17 -3.75 -38.91 4.87
CA PRO A 17 -2.59 -38.65 4.04
C PRO A 17 -3.09 -38.29 2.64
N SER A 18 -2.65 -37.15 2.11
CA SER A 18 -3.06 -36.69 0.79
C SER A 18 -2.81 -37.81 -0.21
N SER A 19 -3.87 -38.24 -0.91
CA SER A 19 -3.72 -39.09 -2.09
C SER A 19 -2.73 -38.39 -3.02
N VAL A 20 -1.61 -39.03 -3.34
CA VAL A 20 -0.60 -38.50 -4.25
C VAL A 20 -1.30 -38.14 -5.56
N SER A 21 -1.47 -36.83 -5.81
CA SER A 21 -2.12 -36.35 -7.02
C SER A 21 -1.20 -36.64 -8.20
N LYS A 22 -1.76 -37.06 -9.34
CA LYS A 22 -0.99 -37.23 -10.59
C LYS A 22 -0.20 -35.96 -10.96
N ALA A 23 -0.71 -34.78 -10.61
CA ALA A 23 -0.03 -33.51 -10.82
C ALA A 23 1.26 -33.37 -10.00
N LEU A 24 1.29 -33.92 -8.78
CA LEU A 24 2.46 -33.91 -7.90
C LEU A 24 3.55 -34.85 -8.45
N GLU A 25 3.19 -36.04 -8.94
CA GLU A 25 4.15 -36.96 -9.56
C GLU A 25 4.79 -36.37 -10.82
N VAL A 26 3.98 -35.71 -11.66
CA VAL A 26 4.48 -35.01 -12.86
C VAL A 26 5.46 -33.91 -12.47
N GLN A 27 5.10 -33.10 -11.47
CA GLN A 27 5.95 -32.00 -11.01
C GLN A 27 7.26 -32.51 -10.38
N GLN A 28 7.19 -33.59 -9.60
CA GLN A 28 8.37 -34.23 -9.05
C GLN A 28 9.30 -34.74 -10.16
N LYS A 29 8.77 -35.42 -11.18
CA LYS A 29 9.56 -35.86 -12.35
C LYS A 29 10.22 -34.71 -13.09
N LEU A 30 9.54 -33.57 -13.23
CA LEU A 30 10.11 -32.37 -13.86
C LEU A 30 11.25 -31.80 -13.02
N LEU A 31 11.09 -31.68 -11.70
CA LEU A 31 12.15 -31.19 -10.80
C LEU A 31 13.34 -32.16 -10.71
N ASP A 32 13.09 -33.47 -10.70
CA ASP A 32 14.13 -34.50 -10.70
C ASP A 32 14.90 -34.50 -12.03
N SER A 33 14.23 -34.20 -13.16
CA SER A 33 14.90 -34.04 -14.45
C SER A 33 15.88 -32.85 -14.47
N ILE A 34 15.54 -31.74 -13.80
CA ILE A 34 16.45 -30.61 -13.62
C ILE A 34 17.65 -31.04 -12.78
N ALA A 35 17.42 -31.75 -11.67
CA ALA A 35 18.50 -32.25 -10.82
C ALA A 35 19.41 -33.26 -11.55
N ALA A 36 18.88 -34.04 -12.47
CA ALA A 36 19.65 -34.94 -13.33
C ALA A 36 20.58 -34.17 -14.28
N VAL A 37 20.10 -33.09 -14.90
CA VAL A 37 20.94 -32.23 -15.77
C VAL A 37 22.07 -31.58 -14.96
N LEU A 38 21.78 -31.14 -13.73
CA LEU A 38 22.80 -30.58 -12.84
C LEU A 38 23.84 -31.60 -12.37
N SER A 39 23.49 -32.89 -12.28
CA SER A 39 24.40 -33.96 -11.82
C SER A 39 25.18 -34.66 -12.94
N THR A 40 24.72 -34.58 -14.19
CA THR A 40 25.36 -35.22 -15.36
C THR A 40 26.54 -34.39 -15.90
N GLN A 41 27.36 -33.82 -15.01
CA GLN A 41 28.46 -32.91 -15.35
C GLN A 41 29.57 -33.62 -16.14
N ARG A 42 29.80 -33.17 -17.38
CA ARG A 42 31.03 -33.44 -18.16
C ARG A 42 31.89 -32.19 -18.41
N ASP A 43 31.26 -31.02 -18.39
CA ASP A 43 31.85 -29.69 -18.57
C ASP A 43 31.77 -28.87 -17.25
N PRO A 44 32.56 -27.79 -17.09
CA PRO A 44 32.56 -26.97 -15.87
C PRO A 44 31.21 -26.30 -15.57
N TYR A 45 30.31 -26.19 -16.56
CA TYR A 45 28.99 -25.60 -16.40
C TYR A 45 27.92 -26.46 -17.11
N PRO A 46 26.68 -26.54 -16.57
CA PRO A 46 25.59 -27.30 -17.20
C PRO A 46 25.18 -26.76 -18.57
N ASN A 47 24.47 -27.57 -19.37
CA ASN A 47 23.93 -27.13 -20.66
C ASN A 47 22.72 -26.20 -20.44
N ILE A 48 22.86 -24.93 -20.85
CA ILE A 48 21.83 -23.90 -20.70
C ILE A 48 20.54 -24.23 -21.47
N GLN A 49 20.63 -24.72 -22.71
CA GLN A 49 19.45 -24.98 -23.57
C GLN A 49 18.59 -26.11 -23.01
N GLU A 50 19.24 -27.16 -22.48
CA GLU A 50 18.52 -28.25 -21.84
C GLU A 50 17.80 -27.76 -20.57
N LEU A 51 18.46 -26.95 -19.74
CA LEU A 51 17.85 -26.37 -18.55
C LEU A 51 16.67 -25.44 -18.87
N GLN A 52 16.79 -24.58 -19.89
CA GLN A 52 15.69 -23.73 -20.36
C GLN A 52 14.47 -24.56 -20.76
N THR A 53 14.68 -25.62 -21.55
CA THR A 53 13.60 -26.51 -21.99
C THR A 53 12.87 -27.15 -20.79
N ARG A 54 13.61 -27.56 -19.75
CA ARG A 54 13.00 -28.11 -18.52
C ARG A 54 12.27 -27.05 -17.70
N LEU A 55 12.84 -25.84 -17.59
CA LEU A 55 12.21 -24.72 -16.88
C LEU A 55 10.90 -24.29 -17.55
N ASP A 56 10.85 -24.28 -18.88
CA ASP A 56 9.62 -23.99 -19.64
C ASP A 56 8.54 -25.04 -19.39
N GLN A 57 8.90 -26.33 -19.30
CA GLN A 57 7.96 -27.39 -18.93
C GLN A 57 7.41 -27.20 -17.51
N VAL A 58 8.25 -26.81 -16.54
CA VAL A 58 7.83 -26.47 -15.18
C VAL A 58 6.89 -25.26 -15.20
N LYS A 59 7.26 -24.20 -15.93
CA LYS A 59 6.44 -22.98 -16.08
C LYS A 59 5.07 -23.30 -16.68
N GLN A 60 5.02 -24.11 -17.74
CA GLN A 60 3.77 -24.55 -18.36
C GLN A 60 2.90 -25.34 -17.39
N HIS A 61 3.49 -26.27 -16.62
CA HIS A 61 2.75 -27.04 -15.62
C HIS A 61 2.16 -26.15 -14.52
N LEU A 62 2.92 -25.16 -14.03
CA LEU A 62 2.44 -24.19 -13.05
C LEU A 62 1.33 -23.28 -13.60
N THR A 63 1.39 -22.94 -14.89
CA THR A 63 0.41 -22.05 -15.54
C THR A 63 -0.90 -22.78 -15.91
N ALA A 64 -0.89 -24.11 -15.99
CA ALA A 64 -2.03 -24.90 -16.40
C ALA A 64 -3.25 -24.80 -15.45
N ALA A 65 -3.02 -24.46 -14.17
CA ALA A 65 -4.08 -24.30 -13.18
C ALA A 65 -4.31 -22.82 -12.84
N LYS A 66 -5.58 -22.44 -12.61
CA LYS A 66 -5.93 -21.07 -12.21
C LYS A 66 -5.39 -20.77 -10.80
N PRO A 67 -4.61 -19.69 -10.61
CA PRO A 67 -4.09 -19.34 -9.30
C PRO A 67 -5.19 -18.79 -8.36
N PRO A 68 -5.05 -18.96 -7.03
CA PRO A 68 -4.10 -19.83 -6.35
C PRO A 68 -4.44 -21.32 -6.58
N SER A 69 -3.42 -22.16 -6.84
CA SER A 69 -3.61 -23.57 -7.19
C SER A 69 -2.81 -24.52 -6.31
N SER A 70 -3.27 -25.77 -6.19
CA SER A 70 -2.53 -26.82 -5.47
C SER A 70 -1.17 -27.13 -6.10
N VAL A 71 -1.01 -26.92 -7.41
CA VAL A 71 0.27 -27.15 -8.13
C VAL A 71 1.34 -26.13 -7.70
N GLN A 72 0.94 -24.90 -7.37
CA GLN A 72 1.83 -23.90 -6.79
C GLN A 72 2.23 -24.27 -5.35
N ASP A 73 1.32 -24.86 -4.57
CA ASP A 73 1.65 -25.40 -3.25
C ASP A 73 2.59 -26.62 -3.35
N ASP A 74 2.31 -27.53 -4.28
CA ASP A 74 3.14 -28.72 -4.55
C ASP A 74 4.56 -28.31 -4.94
N PHE A 75 4.73 -27.27 -5.77
CA PHE A 75 6.04 -26.68 -6.10
C PHE A 75 6.83 -26.29 -4.85
N ARG A 76 6.16 -25.61 -3.91
CA ARG A 76 6.74 -25.19 -2.65
C ARG A 76 7.11 -26.40 -1.79
N HIS A 77 6.23 -27.40 -1.71
CA HIS A 77 6.43 -28.59 -0.90
C HIS A 77 7.54 -29.52 -1.43
N LEU A 78 7.74 -29.54 -2.76
CA LEU A 78 8.80 -30.29 -3.43
C LEU A 78 10.14 -29.52 -3.51
N HIS A 79 10.30 -28.45 -2.72
CA HIS A 79 11.52 -27.63 -2.69
C HIS A 79 11.89 -27.00 -4.06
N GLY A 80 10.89 -26.68 -4.87
CA GLY A 80 11.09 -26.09 -6.20
C GLY A 80 11.89 -24.79 -6.17
N PHE A 81 11.70 -23.93 -5.15
CA PHE A 81 12.47 -22.69 -5.00
C PHE A 81 13.97 -22.95 -4.78
N GLN A 82 14.31 -23.94 -3.97
CA GLN A 82 15.71 -24.34 -3.72
C GLN A 82 16.34 -24.87 -5.01
N ARG A 83 15.59 -25.64 -5.82
CA ARG A 83 16.07 -26.11 -7.13
C ARG A 83 16.39 -24.98 -8.09
N LEU A 84 15.63 -23.89 -8.06
CA LEU A 84 15.96 -22.71 -8.87
C LEU A 84 17.29 -22.06 -8.43
N PHE A 85 17.57 -22.01 -7.13
CA PHE A 85 18.87 -21.53 -6.64
C PHE A 85 20.01 -22.49 -6.96
N ASP A 86 19.79 -23.80 -6.91
CA ASP A 86 20.78 -24.80 -7.33
C ASP A 86 21.19 -24.56 -8.79
N ILE A 87 20.24 -24.22 -9.68
CA ILE A 87 20.53 -23.84 -11.07
C ILE A 87 21.42 -22.59 -11.12
N LEU A 88 21.02 -21.49 -10.48
CA LEU A 88 21.79 -20.24 -10.54
C LEU A 88 23.20 -20.41 -9.98
N ARG A 89 23.35 -21.15 -8.87
CA ARG A 89 24.65 -21.41 -8.22
C ARG A 89 25.55 -22.32 -9.03
N ALA A 90 25.00 -23.19 -9.89
CA ALA A 90 25.80 -23.99 -10.81
C ALA A 90 26.57 -23.13 -11.82
N TYR A 91 26.19 -21.86 -12.00
CA TYR A 91 26.88 -20.86 -12.82
C TYR A 91 27.70 -19.86 -11.99
N SER A 92 27.99 -20.16 -10.72
CA SER A 92 28.86 -19.31 -9.90
C SER A 92 30.23 -19.12 -10.56
N GLY A 93 30.69 -17.87 -10.67
CA GLY A 93 31.92 -17.48 -11.36
C GLY A 93 31.92 -17.72 -12.87
N PHE A 94 30.77 -17.98 -13.50
CA PHE A 94 30.67 -18.19 -14.94
C PHE A 94 30.99 -16.92 -15.73
N TYR A 95 30.52 -15.78 -15.23
CA TYR A 95 30.60 -14.52 -15.95
C TYR A 95 32.00 -13.92 -15.88
N ASN A 96 32.63 -13.78 -17.04
CA ASN A 96 33.86 -13.04 -17.20
C ASN A 96 33.82 -12.33 -18.57
N PRO A 97 33.76 -10.98 -18.60
CA PRO A 97 33.65 -10.21 -19.83
C PRO A 97 34.67 -10.56 -20.90
N GLN A 98 35.90 -10.88 -20.50
CA GLN A 98 37.05 -11.10 -21.38
C GLN A 98 37.15 -12.54 -21.89
N LYS A 99 36.47 -13.50 -21.25
CA LYS A 99 36.58 -14.94 -21.58
C LYS A 99 35.37 -15.49 -22.30
N ARG A 100 34.22 -14.80 -22.26
CA ARG A 100 32.93 -15.31 -22.76
C ARG A 100 32.50 -14.59 -24.04
N SER A 101 32.02 -15.38 -25.01
CA SER A 101 31.42 -14.87 -26.23
C SER A 101 30.06 -14.20 -25.96
N LEU A 102 29.63 -13.30 -26.85
CA LEU A 102 28.34 -12.61 -26.73
C LEU A 102 27.18 -13.61 -26.71
N GLU A 103 27.22 -14.66 -27.54
CA GLU A 103 26.20 -15.72 -27.54
C GLU A 103 26.10 -16.46 -26.19
N GLU A 104 27.21 -16.74 -25.53
CA GLU A 104 27.20 -17.37 -24.20
C GLU A 104 26.61 -16.45 -23.14
N LYS A 105 26.91 -15.14 -23.22
CA LYS A 105 26.34 -14.13 -22.32
C LYS A 105 24.82 -14.01 -22.53
N GLU A 106 24.35 -13.98 -23.77
CA GLU A 106 22.92 -13.95 -24.10
C GLU A 106 22.18 -15.19 -23.58
N ARG A 107 22.75 -16.38 -23.77
CA ARG A 107 22.17 -17.63 -23.27
C ARG A 107 22.04 -17.63 -21.74
N LEU A 108 23.03 -17.10 -21.02
CA LEU A 108 22.96 -16.94 -19.56
C LEU A 108 21.80 -16.01 -19.15
N PHE A 109 21.64 -14.88 -19.85
CA PHE A 109 20.57 -13.93 -19.60
C PHE A 109 19.18 -14.51 -19.93
N GLN A 110 19.06 -15.35 -20.96
CA GLN A 110 17.85 -16.12 -21.24
C GLN A 110 17.56 -17.16 -20.16
N LEU A 111 18.59 -17.80 -19.58
CA LEU A 111 18.41 -18.70 -18.44
C LEU A 111 17.91 -17.94 -17.20
N LEU A 112 18.49 -16.78 -16.90
CA LEU A 112 18.03 -15.92 -15.81
C LEU A 112 16.56 -15.53 -16.00
N ASP A 113 16.18 -15.13 -17.21
CA ASP A 113 14.79 -14.81 -17.55
C ASP A 113 13.84 -16.00 -17.39
N ALA A 114 14.27 -17.21 -17.79
CA ALA A 114 13.49 -18.43 -17.57
C ALA A 114 13.28 -18.73 -16.08
N VAL A 115 14.32 -18.56 -15.25
CA VAL A 115 14.23 -18.74 -13.78
C VAL A 115 13.29 -17.71 -13.15
N LEU A 116 13.46 -16.42 -13.49
CA LEU A 116 12.57 -15.35 -13.04
C LEU A 116 11.12 -15.58 -13.53
N GLY A 117 10.95 -16.10 -14.73
CA GLY A 117 9.65 -16.49 -15.29
C GLY A 117 8.96 -17.59 -14.49
N VAL A 118 9.69 -18.62 -14.04
CA VAL A 118 9.13 -19.67 -13.15
C VAL A 118 8.76 -19.08 -11.79
N LEU A 119 9.59 -18.20 -11.22
CA LEU A 119 9.28 -17.50 -9.97
C LEU A 119 8.00 -16.67 -10.08
N SER A 120 7.85 -15.90 -11.17
CA SER A 120 6.64 -15.10 -11.43
C SER A 120 5.37 -15.95 -11.40
N VAL A 121 5.37 -17.09 -12.13
CA VAL A 121 4.21 -17.99 -12.16
C VAL A 121 3.97 -18.66 -10.80
N ALA A 122 5.03 -19.02 -10.07
CA ALA A 122 4.91 -19.59 -8.73
C ALA A 122 4.32 -18.61 -7.70
N PHE A 123 4.48 -17.31 -7.94
CA PHE A 123 3.99 -16.22 -7.10
C PHE A 123 2.63 -15.66 -7.50
N ASN A 124 2.27 -15.78 -8.77
CA ASN A 124 1.06 -15.19 -9.33
C ASN A 124 -0.20 -15.60 -8.54
N GLY A 125 -0.90 -14.62 -7.98
CA GLY A 125 -2.13 -14.80 -7.19
C GLY A 125 -1.96 -15.65 -5.93
N HIS A 126 -0.73 -15.93 -5.48
CA HIS A 126 -0.46 -16.89 -4.40
C HIS A 126 0.35 -16.28 -3.24
N PRO A 127 -0.29 -15.52 -2.31
CA PRO A 127 0.39 -14.81 -1.22
C PRO A 127 1.20 -15.75 -0.31
N GLY A 128 0.71 -16.98 -0.08
CA GLY A 128 1.41 -17.98 0.74
C GLY A 128 2.78 -18.39 0.19
N ASN A 129 2.95 -18.39 -1.13
CA ASN A 129 4.23 -18.74 -1.78
C ASN A 129 5.19 -17.56 -1.70
N MET A 130 4.68 -16.36 -1.94
CA MET A 130 5.44 -15.12 -1.77
C MET A 130 6.01 -15.00 -0.36
N ARG A 131 5.19 -15.22 0.66
CA ARG A 131 5.63 -15.19 2.06
C ARG A 131 6.62 -16.30 2.38
N TYR A 132 6.35 -17.53 1.92
CA TYR A 132 7.27 -18.64 2.13
C TYR A 132 8.65 -18.34 1.52
N PHE A 133 8.67 -17.81 0.30
CA PHE A 133 9.90 -17.38 -0.36
C PHE A 133 10.63 -16.30 0.45
N ARG A 134 9.92 -15.24 0.86
CA ARG A 134 10.49 -14.15 1.66
C ARG A 134 11.11 -14.61 2.98
N THR A 135 10.48 -15.55 3.69
CA THR A 135 10.81 -15.84 5.11
C THR A 135 11.45 -17.21 5.36
N ARG A 136 11.15 -18.23 4.55
CA ARG A 136 11.50 -19.63 4.84
C ARG A 136 12.52 -20.20 3.87
N VAL A 137 12.53 -19.77 2.61
CA VAL A 137 13.54 -20.22 1.66
C VAL A 137 14.87 -19.61 2.08
N GLU A 138 15.77 -20.46 2.58
CA GLU A 138 17.13 -20.11 3.02
C GLU A 138 17.22 -18.95 4.03
N SER A 139 16.16 -18.73 4.81
CA SER A 139 16.03 -17.62 5.76
C SER A 139 16.01 -16.22 5.13
N GLY A 140 15.71 -16.11 3.83
CA GLY A 140 15.61 -14.83 3.11
C GLY A 140 15.70 -15.01 1.60
N GLY A 141 14.63 -15.50 0.94
CA GLY A 141 14.70 -15.87 -0.49
C GLY A 141 15.10 -14.74 -1.43
N TRP A 142 14.72 -13.50 -1.13
CA TRP A 142 15.15 -12.34 -1.94
C TRP A 142 16.65 -12.05 -1.82
N GLU A 143 17.19 -12.12 -0.61
CA GLU A 143 18.63 -11.95 -0.35
C GLU A 143 19.43 -13.12 -0.94
N ALA A 144 18.90 -14.34 -0.87
CA ALA A 144 19.49 -15.51 -1.51
C ALA A 144 19.48 -15.41 -3.05
N LEU A 145 18.43 -14.82 -3.64
CA LEU A 145 18.37 -14.56 -5.08
C LEU A 145 19.43 -13.55 -5.49
N GLU A 146 19.54 -12.43 -4.77
CA GLU A 146 20.56 -11.41 -4.98
C GLU A 146 21.97 -12.00 -4.88
N GLN A 147 22.26 -12.75 -3.82
CA GLN A 147 23.55 -13.43 -3.65
C GLN A 147 23.83 -14.44 -4.75
N SER A 148 22.81 -15.19 -5.20
CA SER A 148 22.98 -16.16 -6.28
C SER A 148 23.31 -15.46 -7.60
N ILE A 149 22.62 -14.35 -7.93
CA ILE A 149 22.92 -13.54 -9.11
C ILE A 149 24.32 -12.91 -9.00
N ALA A 150 24.68 -12.36 -7.83
CA ALA A 150 26.00 -11.81 -7.57
C ALA A 150 27.10 -12.86 -7.74
N SER A 151 26.87 -14.09 -7.27
CA SER A 151 27.83 -15.20 -7.35
C SER A 151 28.15 -15.63 -8.77
N ILE A 152 27.22 -15.44 -9.73
CA ILE A 152 27.47 -15.69 -11.16
C ILE A 152 28.54 -14.75 -11.71
N GLY A 153 28.76 -13.60 -11.06
CA GLY A 153 29.63 -12.51 -11.48
C GLY A 153 28.86 -11.29 -12.03
N LEU A 154 27.52 -11.27 -11.89
CA LEU A 154 26.63 -10.23 -12.42
C LEU A 154 26.33 -9.11 -11.42
N GLY A 155 27.33 -8.65 -10.66
CA GLY A 155 27.17 -7.53 -9.71
C GLY A 155 28.48 -6.88 -9.25
N GLY A 156 29.59 -7.17 -9.94
CA GLY A 156 30.91 -6.62 -9.64
C GLY A 156 31.22 -5.34 -10.40
N GLY A 157 32.29 -4.65 -10.01
CA GLY A 157 32.70 -3.37 -10.62
C GLY A 157 33.22 -3.48 -12.07
N ASP A 158 33.52 -4.68 -12.56
CA ASP A 158 34.13 -4.90 -13.88
C ASP A 158 33.10 -5.20 -15.00
N LEU A 159 31.82 -4.82 -14.83
CA LEU A 159 30.76 -5.15 -15.78
C LEU A 159 30.72 -4.22 -17.00
N ASP A 160 30.70 -4.79 -18.21
CA ASP A 160 30.46 -4.04 -19.44
C ASP A 160 29.05 -3.41 -19.44
N CYS A 161 28.90 -2.23 -20.04
CA CYS A 161 27.62 -1.51 -20.13
C CYS A 161 26.46 -2.38 -20.66
N TRP A 162 26.71 -3.19 -21.69
CA TRP A 162 25.72 -4.13 -22.24
C TRP A 162 25.19 -5.10 -21.18
N THR A 163 26.07 -5.62 -20.34
CA THR A 163 25.74 -6.56 -19.27
C THR A 163 24.83 -5.92 -18.23
N SER A 164 25.19 -4.70 -17.82
CA SER A 164 24.44 -3.94 -16.83
C SER A 164 23.05 -3.62 -17.34
N SER A 165 22.91 -3.18 -18.59
CA SER A 165 21.62 -2.93 -19.24
C SER A 165 20.74 -4.18 -19.30
N GLN A 166 21.32 -5.33 -19.67
CA GLN A 166 20.62 -6.61 -19.73
C GLN A 166 20.13 -7.05 -18.34
N LEU A 167 20.98 -6.92 -17.33
CA LEU A 167 20.65 -7.29 -15.95
C LEU A 167 19.52 -6.41 -15.41
N PHE A 168 19.68 -5.08 -15.45
CA PHE A 168 18.65 -4.17 -14.95
C PHE A 168 17.35 -4.28 -15.73
N GLY A 169 17.42 -4.38 -17.06
CA GLY A 169 16.25 -4.58 -17.91
C GLY A 169 15.44 -5.82 -17.51
N LYS A 170 16.11 -6.96 -17.27
CA LYS A 170 15.44 -8.19 -16.82
C LYS A 170 14.89 -8.10 -15.40
N LEU A 171 15.63 -7.48 -14.47
CA LEU A 171 15.17 -7.30 -13.09
C LEU A 171 13.95 -6.37 -13.02
N PHE A 172 13.95 -5.25 -13.75
CA PHE A 172 12.78 -4.37 -13.83
C PHE A 172 11.61 -5.03 -14.56
N ALA A 173 11.86 -5.73 -15.68
CA ALA A 173 10.82 -6.48 -16.39
C ALA A 173 10.15 -7.53 -15.49
N PHE A 174 10.94 -8.21 -14.65
CA PHE A 174 10.42 -9.13 -13.63
C PHE A 174 9.66 -8.38 -12.53
N SER A 175 10.18 -7.26 -12.02
CA SER A 175 9.55 -6.51 -10.92
C SER A 175 8.19 -5.90 -11.31
N LEU A 176 8.07 -5.39 -12.54
CA LEU A 176 6.87 -4.77 -13.10
C LEU A 176 5.98 -5.75 -13.88
N GLN A 177 6.45 -6.97 -14.16
CA GLN A 177 5.82 -7.92 -15.08
C GLN A 177 5.57 -7.34 -16.49
N MET A 178 6.56 -6.58 -17.00
CA MET A 178 6.53 -5.94 -18.32
C MET A 178 7.75 -6.36 -19.15
N PRO A 179 7.65 -7.39 -20.00
CA PRO A 179 8.75 -7.86 -20.84
C PRO A 179 9.30 -6.78 -21.79
N ALA A 180 8.43 -5.89 -22.28
CA ALA A 180 8.80 -4.78 -23.16
C ALA A 180 9.86 -3.84 -22.55
N LEU A 181 9.94 -3.76 -21.23
CA LEU A 181 10.93 -2.92 -20.56
C LEU A 181 12.36 -3.49 -20.68
N SER A 182 12.49 -4.83 -20.74
CA SER A 182 13.79 -5.44 -21.01
C SER A 182 14.29 -5.11 -22.41
N GLU A 183 13.39 -5.12 -23.41
CA GLU A 183 13.74 -4.73 -24.79
C GLU A 183 14.07 -3.24 -24.87
N PHE A 184 13.29 -2.40 -24.19
CA PHE A 184 13.53 -0.96 -24.12
C PHE A 184 14.93 -0.63 -23.55
N CYS A 185 15.29 -1.20 -22.39
CA CYS A 185 16.61 -0.95 -21.78
C CYS A 185 17.79 -1.35 -22.70
N GLN A 186 17.58 -2.30 -23.62
CA GLN A 186 18.57 -2.69 -24.62
C GLN A 186 18.61 -1.67 -25.77
N LYS A 187 17.46 -1.29 -26.31
CA LYS A 187 17.38 -0.37 -27.46
C LYS A 187 17.86 1.05 -27.14
N THR A 188 17.49 1.58 -25.98
CA THR A 188 17.85 2.96 -25.59
C THR A 188 19.36 3.16 -25.50
N ILE A 189 20.12 2.11 -25.17
CA ILE A 189 21.57 2.19 -24.99
C ILE A 189 22.33 1.87 -26.28
N PHE A 190 21.78 1.04 -27.16
CA PHE A 190 22.51 0.52 -28.33
C PHE A 190 21.95 0.96 -29.70
N GLU A 191 20.67 1.32 -29.82
CA GLU A 191 20.03 1.63 -31.11
C GLU A 191 19.68 3.12 -31.27
N ASP A 192 19.05 3.76 -30.27
CA ASP A 192 18.48 5.11 -30.43
C ASP A 192 19.48 6.27 -30.14
N MET A 193 20.40 6.10 -29.19
CA MET A 193 21.31 7.18 -28.78
C MET A 193 22.48 7.47 -29.74
N PRO A 194 23.16 6.50 -30.39
CA PRO A 194 24.20 6.82 -31.37
C PRO A 194 23.66 7.42 -32.68
N VAL A 195 22.35 7.35 -32.94
CA VAL A 195 21.69 7.95 -34.12
C VAL A 195 21.24 9.39 -33.85
N LEU A 196 20.80 9.71 -32.63
CA LEU A 196 20.45 11.08 -32.24
C LEU A 196 21.66 12.01 -32.12
N VAL A 197 22.86 11.47 -31.90
CA VAL A 197 24.14 12.22 -31.95
C VAL A 197 24.61 12.48 -33.39
N ARG A 198 24.07 11.76 -34.39
CA ARG A 198 24.50 11.85 -35.80
C ARG A 198 23.58 12.65 -36.71
N ASN A 199 22.40 13.03 -36.24
CA ASN A 199 21.47 13.84 -37.03
C ASN A 199 21.66 15.34 -36.74
N ASP A 200 22.85 15.85 -37.05
CA ASP A 200 22.98 17.24 -37.46
C ASP A 200 23.10 17.28 -38.98
N ASP A 201 22.11 17.88 -39.62
CA ASP A 201 22.11 18.31 -41.03
C ASP A 201 23.16 19.41 -41.25
N LEU A 202 24.44 19.13 -41.06
CA LEU A 202 25.52 20.04 -41.43
C LEU A 202 26.59 19.32 -42.23
N GLY A 203 26.76 19.81 -43.45
CA GLY A 203 27.70 19.31 -44.43
C GLY A 203 29.13 19.26 -43.93
N GLU A 204 29.89 18.40 -44.60
CA GLU A 204 31.34 18.28 -44.56
C GLU A 204 32.00 19.66 -44.45
N ASP A 205 32.52 19.99 -43.25
CA ASP A 205 33.74 20.77 -43.01
C ASP A 205 33.76 21.35 -41.58
N ALA A 206 34.28 20.61 -40.59
CA ALA A 206 35.03 21.17 -39.45
C ALA A 206 35.59 20.06 -38.56
N ALA A 207 36.89 19.79 -38.70
CA ALA A 207 37.66 19.10 -37.68
C ALA A 207 37.97 20.06 -36.52
N SER A 208 37.22 19.98 -35.41
CA SER A 208 37.65 20.44 -34.08
C SER A 208 36.65 20.06 -32.98
N GLY A 209 37.05 19.16 -32.08
CA GLY A 209 36.54 19.04 -30.69
C GLY A 209 35.04 18.79 -30.52
N GLU A 210 34.59 17.55 -30.68
CA GLU A 210 33.24 17.12 -30.28
C GLU A 210 33.16 16.97 -28.75
N GLU A 211 32.74 18.02 -28.05
CA GLU A 211 32.15 17.86 -26.71
C GLU A 211 30.79 17.16 -26.90
N GLY A 212 30.63 15.98 -26.29
CA GLY A 212 29.35 15.26 -26.32
C GLY A 212 28.20 16.07 -25.72
N PRO A 213 26.93 15.72 -26.00
CA PRO A 213 25.78 16.48 -25.53
C PRO A 213 25.80 16.62 -24.01
N ASP A 214 25.37 17.79 -23.51
CA ASP A 214 25.33 18.12 -22.09
C ASP A 214 24.62 17.00 -21.32
N PRO A 215 25.20 16.46 -20.22
CA PRO A 215 24.56 15.42 -19.40
C PRO A 215 23.13 15.75 -18.95
N GLU A 216 22.75 17.03 -18.87
CA GLU A 216 21.37 17.43 -18.59
C GLU A 216 20.40 17.13 -19.73
N GLU A 217 20.78 17.37 -20.99
CA GLU A 217 19.97 17.05 -22.17
C GLU A 217 19.80 15.54 -22.36
N GLN A 218 20.86 14.77 -22.12
CA GLN A 218 20.80 13.31 -22.14
C GLN A 218 19.84 12.77 -21.09
N THR A 219 19.84 13.36 -19.89
CA THR A 219 18.93 12.96 -18.81
C THR A 219 17.48 13.22 -19.19
N ALA A 220 17.17 14.36 -19.81
CA ALA A 220 15.82 14.70 -20.24
C ALA A 220 15.28 13.72 -21.31
N LEU A 221 16.10 13.38 -22.31
CA LEU A 221 15.73 12.41 -23.36
C LEU A 221 15.42 11.03 -22.78
N ILE A 222 16.25 10.56 -21.84
CA ILE A 222 16.05 9.27 -21.17
C ILE A 222 14.75 9.30 -20.35
N GLN A 223 14.50 10.37 -19.60
CA GLN A 223 13.26 10.51 -18.83
C GLN A 223 12.01 10.47 -19.72
N ASP A 224 12.03 11.16 -20.86
CA ASP A 224 10.90 11.18 -21.79
C ASP A 224 10.67 9.82 -22.47
N ALA A 225 11.75 9.12 -22.84
CA ALA A 225 11.67 7.75 -23.35
C ALA A 225 11.09 6.77 -22.30
N VAL A 226 11.51 6.90 -21.03
CA VAL A 226 11.00 6.09 -19.93
C VAL A 226 9.53 6.39 -19.63
N ARG A 227 9.10 7.66 -19.71
CA ARG A 227 7.69 8.08 -19.55
C ARG A 227 6.78 7.49 -20.62
N ALA A 228 7.27 7.29 -21.83
CA ALA A 228 6.50 6.65 -22.90
C ALA A 228 6.19 5.17 -22.61
N VAL A 229 7.06 4.48 -21.87
CA VAL A 229 6.90 3.06 -21.52
C VAL A 229 6.16 2.87 -20.19
N ILE A 230 6.44 3.72 -19.20
CA ILE A 230 5.90 3.59 -17.84
C ILE A 230 4.78 4.61 -17.63
N GLY A 231 3.54 4.12 -17.78
CA GLY A 231 2.33 4.89 -17.57
C GLY A 231 1.73 4.77 -16.15
N PRO A 232 0.64 5.50 -15.87
CA PRO A 232 -0.03 5.49 -14.57
C PRO A 232 -0.72 4.15 -14.22
N THR A 233 -0.92 3.28 -15.20
CA THR A 233 -1.49 1.94 -15.02
C THR A 233 -0.43 0.88 -14.69
N THR A 234 0.85 1.23 -14.76
CA THR A 234 1.95 0.31 -14.47
C THR A 234 1.99 -0.02 -12.99
N LYS A 235 1.86 -1.31 -12.66
CA LYS A 235 1.83 -1.81 -11.27
C LYS A 235 3.11 -2.53 -10.91
N LEU A 236 3.72 -2.14 -9.79
CA LEU A 236 4.84 -2.85 -9.20
C LEU A 236 4.37 -4.12 -8.48
N GLN A 237 4.71 -5.29 -9.01
CA GLN A 237 4.28 -6.57 -8.43
C GLN A 237 5.26 -7.09 -7.38
N TYR A 238 6.57 -7.04 -7.67
CA TYR A 238 7.63 -7.56 -6.81
C TYR A 238 8.58 -6.43 -6.39
N PRO A 239 8.20 -5.63 -5.38
CA PRO A 239 8.96 -4.45 -4.98
C PRO A 239 10.33 -4.79 -4.39
N GLU A 240 10.51 -5.96 -3.76
CA GLU A 240 11.80 -6.35 -3.16
C GLU A 240 12.96 -6.38 -4.15
N ILE A 241 12.68 -6.62 -5.44
CA ILE A 241 13.68 -6.59 -6.50
C ILE A 241 14.24 -5.18 -6.72
N ILE A 242 13.47 -4.12 -6.45
CA ILE A 242 13.96 -2.74 -6.53
C ILE A 242 15.12 -2.52 -5.55
N ARG A 243 15.10 -3.17 -4.38
CA ARG A 243 16.22 -3.13 -3.45
C ARG A 243 17.46 -3.79 -4.05
N THR A 244 17.32 -4.99 -4.62
CA THR A 244 18.43 -5.69 -5.30
C THR A 244 18.98 -4.89 -6.49
N ILE A 245 18.12 -4.21 -7.26
CA ILE A 245 18.53 -3.30 -8.33
C ILE A 245 19.38 -2.15 -7.78
N VAL A 246 18.94 -1.53 -6.68
CA VAL A 246 19.70 -0.45 -6.05
C VAL A 246 21.01 -0.96 -5.46
N ASP A 247 21.03 -2.11 -4.79
CA ASP A 247 22.24 -2.70 -4.24
C ASP A 247 23.27 -3.03 -5.36
N PHE A 248 22.84 -3.53 -6.53
CA PHE A 248 23.69 -3.68 -7.73
C PHE A 248 24.10 -2.36 -8.37
N TRP A 249 23.22 -1.36 -8.39
CA TRP A 249 23.55 -0.03 -8.89
C TRP A 249 24.64 0.64 -8.03
N ILE A 250 24.61 0.44 -6.72
CA ILE A 250 25.61 0.95 -5.78
C ILE A 250 26.98 0.32 -6.01
N SER A 251 27.03 -0.97 -6.40
CA SER A 251 28.29 -1.69 -6.64
C SER A 251 28.93 -1.39 -8.01
N MET A 252 28.24 -0.68 -8.90
CA MET A 252 28.80 -0.25 -10.18
C MET A 252 29.89 0.83 -10.00
N PRO A 253 30.92 0.85 -10.86
CA PRO A 253 31.93 1.90 -10.84
C PRO A 253 31.30 3.24 -11.26
N LYS A 254 31.42 4.25 -10.40
CA LYS A 254 30.85 5.58 -10.63
C LYS A 254 31.89 6.53 -11.23
N GLY A 255 31.47 7.42 -12.12
CA GLY A 255 32.27 8.57 -12.56
C GLY A 255 33.48 8.29 -13.46
N THR A 256 33.52 7.17 -14.19
CA THR A 256 34.69 6.78 -15.01
C THR A 256 34.44 6.75 -16.52
N ASP A 257 33.25 6.33 -17.00
CA ASP A 257 32.92 6.19 -18.43
C ASP A 257 31.57 6.84 -18.80
N SER A 258 31.49 7.49 -19.96
CA SER A 258 30.23 8.12 -20.46
C SER A 258 29.07 7.12 -20.58
N GLN A 259 29.36 5.88 -21.01
CA GLN A 259 28.33 4.84 -21.16
C GLN A 259 27.84 4.27 -19.82
N SER A 260 28.70 4.20 -18.79
CA SER A 260 28.28 3.73 -17.46
C SER A 260 27.39 4.75 -16.77
N ILE A 261 27.64 6.05 -17.00
CA ILE A 261 26.76 7.15 -16.58
C ILE A 261 25.38 7.00 -17.26
N THR A 262 25.30 6.71 -18.56
CA THR A 262 24.01 6.50 -19.24
C THR A 262 23.20 5.35 -18.64
N VAL A 263 23.84 4.21 -18.34
CA VAL A 263 23.17 3.07 -17.68
C VAL A 263 22.65 3.47 -16.30
N SER A 264 23.46 4.20 -15.53
CA SER A 264 23.10 4.70 -14.20
C SER A 264 21.90 5.65 -14.27
N LEU A 265 21.92 6.63 -15.16
CA LEU A 265 20.82 7.58 -15.39
C LEU A 265 19.55 6.87 -15.83
N LEU A 266 19.64 5.84 -16.69
CA LEU A 266 18.50 5.02 -17.08
C LEU A 266 17.87 4.30 -15.88
N VAL A 267 18.68 3.63 -15.04
CA VAL A 267 18.21 2.92 -13.85
C VAL A 267 17.50 3.87 -12.88
N LEU A 268 18.12 5.01 -12.59
CA LEU A 268 17.54 6.03 -11.70
C LEU A 268 16.26 6.63 -12.30
N SER A 269 16.23 6.92 -13.59
CA SER A 269 15.05 7.45 -14.28
C SER A 269 13.88 6.46 -14.27
N VAL A 270 14.15 5.17 -14.45
CA VAL A 270 13.12 4.11 -14.32
C VAL A 270 12.56 4.07 -12.90
N ILE A 271 13.42 4.10 -11.86
CA ILE A 271 12.97 4.10 -10.46
C ILE A 271 12.14 5.36 -10.17
N ALA A 272 12.61 6.54 -10.58
CA ALA A 272 11.90 7.80 -10.40
C ALA A 272 10.52 7.76 -11.07
N GLN A 273 10.43 7.29 -12.32
CA GLN A 273 9.16 7.20 -13.04
C GLN A 273 8.22 6.16 -12.43
N VAL A 274 8.71 5.02 -11.95
CA VAL A 274 7.87 4.02 -11.25
C VAL A 274 7.24 4.61 -9.99
N ILE A 275 8.01 5.42 -9.24
CA ILE A 275 7.55 6.08 -8.02
C ILE A 275 6.51 7.17 -8.32
N THR A 276 6.73 8.01 -9.33
CA THR A 276 5.83 9.12 -9.69
C THR A 276 4.57 8.65 -10.41
N ALA A 277 4.59 7.49 -11.08
CA ALA A 277 3.45 6.97 -11.83
C ALA A 277 2.21 6.68 -10.97
N SER A 278 2.38 6.19 -9.74
CA SER A 278 1.27 5.86 -8.85
C SER A 278 1.67 5.88 -7.37
N SER A 279 0.77 6.39 -6.52
CA SER A 279 0.91 6.32 -5.06
C SER A 279 1.02 4.88 -4.54
N HIS A 280 0.43 3.90 -5.25
CA HIS A 280 0.61 2.49 -4.95
C HIS A 280 2.08 2.07 -5.06
N ASN A 281 2.72 2.38 -6.19
CA ASN A 281 4.12 2.04 -6.43
C ASN A 281 5.04 2.79 -5.46
N LEU A 282 4.80 4.08 -5.19
CA LEU A 282 5.53 4.86 -4.20
C LEU A 282 5.53 4.18 -2.82
N CYS A 283 4.36 3.76 -2.32
CA CYS A 283 4.25 3.05 -1.03
C CYS A 283 5.01 1.72 -1.04
N LEU A 284 4.92 0.98 -2.15
CA LEU A 284 5.61 -0.31 -2.28
C LEU A 284 7.12 -0.16 -2.33
N VAL A 285 7.66 0.82 -3.05
CA VAL A 285 9.11 1.09 -3.09
C VAL A 285 9.59 1.57 -1.72
N HIS A 286 8.87 2.48 -1.07
CA HIS A 286 9.19 2.93 0.29
C HIS A 286 9.27 1.77 1.28
N ASP A 287 8.37 0.78 1.12
CA ASP A 287 8.33 -0.39 1.99
C ASP A 287 9.60 -1.25 1.94
N THR A 288 10.36 -1.20 0.85
CA THR A 288 11.59 -1.99 0.61
C THR A 288 12.84 -1.45 1.32
N THR A 289 12.76 -0.27 1.95
CA THR A 289 13.90 0.44 2.58
C THR A 289 15.01 0.91 1.64
N VAL A 290 14.75 0.95 0.33
CA VAL A 290 15.65 1.55 -0.68
C VAL A 290 16.08 2.98 -0.32
N HIS A 291 15.15 3.77 0.22
CA HIS A 291 15.40 5.12 0.70
C HIS A 291 16.64 5.21 1.60
N SER A 292 16.84 4.24 2.50
CA SER A 292 17.96 4.24 3.43
C SER A 292 19.32 4.09 2.74
N ARG A 293 19.37 3.34 1.65
CA ARG A 293 20.57 3.15 0.82
C ARG A 293 20.89 4.42 0.06
N LEU A 294 19.89 4.98 -0.61
CA LEU A 294 20.04 6.20 -1.40
C LEU A 294 20.43 7.41 -0.54
N LEU A 295 19.79 7.59 0.63
CA LEU A 295 20.16 8.66 1.57
C LEU A 295 21.59 8.55 2.07
N SER A 296 22.09 7.33 2.31
CA SER A 296 23.46 7.16 2.80
C SER A 296 24.51 7.60 1.78
N ILE A 297 24.16 7.55 0.49
CA ILE A 297 25.05 7.88 -0.61
C ILE A 297 24.90 9.34 -1.03
N SER A 298 23.69 9.90 -0.93
CA SER A 298 23.39 11.27 -1.38
C SER A 298 24.18 12.34 -0.63
N PHE A 299 24.54 12.08 0.63
CA PHE A 299 25.30 13.01 1.48
C PHE A 299 26.72 12.53 1.80
N ASP A 300 27.23 11.51 1.09
CA ASP A 300 28.61 11.08 1.20
C ASP A 300 29.46 11.74 0.11
N ASN A 301 30.35 12.63 0.51
CA ASN A 301 31.24 13.37 -0.40
C ASN A 301 32.18 12.45 -1.21
N ASN A 302 32.36 11.20 -0.78
CA ASN A 302 33.23 10.22 -1.45
C ASN A 302 32.45 9.28 -2.40
N ALA A 303 31.15 9.49 -2.60
CA ALA A 303 30.30 8.58 -3.37
C ALA A 303 30.59 8.56 -4.88
N GLY A 304 31.33 9.53 -5.42
CA GLY A 304 31.73 9.57 -6.83
C GLY A 304 30.58 9.76 -7.83
N LEU A 305 29.43 10.31 -7.39
CA LEU A 305 28.27 10.57 -8.24
C LEU A 305 28.51 11.79 -9.14
N SER A 306 28.09 11.70 -10.41
CA SER A 306 27.96 12.87 -11.28
C SER A 306 26.82 13.79 -10.82
N GLY A 307 26.84 15.06 -11.24
CA GLY A 307 25.79 16.02 -10.86
C GLY A 307 24.38 15.57 -11.27
N ALA A 308 24.24 14.97 -12.47
CA ALA A 308 22.97 14.46 -12.96
C ALA A 308 22.47 13.25 -12.14
N GLU A 309 23.35 12.30 -11.79
CA GLU A 309 23.00 11.17 -10.92
C GLU A 309 22.59 11.64 -9.52
N HIS A 310 23.34 12.59 -8.95
CA HIS A 310 23.03 13.15 -7.63
C HIS A 310 21.65 13.83 -7.62
N SER A 311 21.34 14.60 -8.65
CA SER A 311 20.03 15.25 -8.82
C SER A 311 18.87 14.24 -8.83
N LEU A 312 18.99 13.16 -9.63
CA LEU A 312 17.98 12.10 -9.70
C LEU A 312 17.85 11.33 -8.37
N VAL A 313 18.96 11.01 -7.71
CA VAL A 313 18.94 10.37 -6.39
C VAL A 313 18.22 11.25 -5.38
N MET A 314 18.49 12.55 -5.38
CA MET A 314 17.81 13.50 -4.51
C MET A 314 16.32 13.64 -4.84
N GLU A 315 15.92 13.60 -6.11
CA GLU A 315 14.51 13.57 -6.53
C GLU A 315 13.79 12.31 -6.00
N ILE A 316 14.42 11.15 -6.11
CA ILE A 316 13.90 9.89 -5.57
C ILE A 316 13.79 9.97 -4.04
N CYS A 317 14.83 10.46 -3.35
CA CYS A 317 14.83 10.64 -1.90
C CYS A 317 13.70 11.58 -1.46
N ARG A 318 13.53 12.75 -2.10
CA ARG A 318 12.43 13.68 -1.83
C ARG A 318 11.07 13.00 -1.99
N SER A 319 10.89 12.25 -3.07
CA SER A 319 9.63 11.54 -3.35
C SER A 319 9.34 10.47 -2.27
N LEU A 320 10.34 9.70 -1.85
CA LEU A 320 10.20 8.69 -0.80
C LEU A 320 10.00 9.31 0.59
N MET A 321 10.63 10.46 0.88
CA MET A 321 10.45 11.21 2.13
C MET A 321 9.06 11.82 2.30
N SER A 322 8.25 11.91 1.23
CA SER A 322 6.82 12.23 1.36
C SER A 322 6.06 11.22 2.23
N LEU A 323 6.55 9.98 2.31
CA LEU A 323 6.07 8.93 3.21
C LEU A 323 6.88 8.85 4.52
N GLY A 324 7.77 9.81 4.76
CA GLY A 324 8.61 9.90 5.94
C GLY A 324 9.75 8.88 6.01
N VAL A 325 10.43 8.82 7.16
CA VAL A 325 11.60 7.97 7.37
C VAL A 325 11.22 6.70 8.14
N LYS A 326 11.34 5.54 7.48
CA LYS A 326 10.90 4.25 8.06
C LYS A 326 11.72 3.80 9.26
N ARG A 327 13.05 3.96 9.22
CA ARG A 327 13.96 3.57 10.32
C ARG A 327 14.44 4.81 11.09
N LEU A 328 14.30 4.76 12.41
CA LEU A 328 14.78 5.84 13.29
C LEU A 328 16.29 6.09 13.16
N GLY A 329 17.07 5.05 12.85
CA GLY A 329 18.51 5.17 12.60
C GLY A 329 18.86 6.03 11.39
N ASP A 330 18.04 6.02 10.34
CA ASP A 330 18.26 6.86 9.15
C ASP A 330 17.98 8.34 9.46
N ALA A 331 16.92 8.61 10.24
CA ALA A 331 16.61 9.96 10.72
C ALA A 331 17.74 10.48 11.64
N GLN A 332 18.27 9.62 12.51
CA GLN A 332 19.42 9.96 13.34
C GLN A 332 20.66 10.26 12.49
N ALA A 333 20.97 9.43 11.48
CA ALA A 333 22.10 9.64 10.59
C ALA A 333 22.00 10.96 9.83
N LEU A 334 20.81 11.27 9.32
CA LEU A 334 20.52 12.52 8.62
C LEU A 334 20.71 13.75 9.53
N LEU A 335 20.18 13.72 10.76
CA LEU A 335 20.31 14.80 11.74
C LEU A 335 21.74 14.96 12.29
N MET A 336 22.54 13.91 12.25
CA MET A 336 23.94 13.93 12.70
C MET A 336 24.92 14.36 11.61
N ASN A 337 24.47 14.45 10.35
CA ASN A 337 25.28 14.90 9.24
C ASN A 337 25.52 16.42 9.33
N SER A 338 26.78 16.84 9.26
CA SER A 338 27.17 18.25 9.36
C SER A 338 27.09 19.02 8.02
N SER A 339 26.69 18.36 6.93
CA SER A 339 26.59 19.01 5.62
C SER A 339 25.43 20.02 5.58
N PRO A 340 25.64 21.21 4.98
CA PRO A 340 24.57 22.20 4.84
C PRO A 340 23.41 21.67 3.98
N GLU A 341 23.72 20.89 2.93
CA GLU A 341 22.74 20.25 2.05
C GLU A 341 21.77 19.33 2.81
N ALA A 342 22.27 18.53 3.77
CA ALA A 342 21.41 17.68 4.59
C ALA A 342 20.46 18.50 5.46
N SER A 343 20.93 19.64 5.99
CA SER A 343 20.10 20.53 6.82
C SER A 343 19.02 21.24 6.00
N GLU A 344 19.36 21.72 4.80
CA GLU A 344 18.42 22.35 3.87
C GLU A 344 17.39 21.32 3.38
N HIS A 345 17.84 20.11 3.07
CA HIS A 345 16.95 19.01 2.71
C HIS A 345 15.98 18.66 3.85
N CYS A 346 16.44 18.58 5.10
CA CYS A 346 15.55 18.36 6.25
C CYS A 346 14.49 19.47 6.37
N LEU A 347 14.91 20.73 6.21
CA LEU A 347 14.01 21.88 6.25
C LEU A 347 12.96 21.83 5.14
N GLU A 348 13.40 21.53 3.91
CA GLU A 348 12.52 21.35 2.74
C GLU A 348 11.46 20.29 3.03
N MET A 349 11.87 19.13 3.56
CA MET A 349 10.96 18.00 3.80
C MET A 349 9.95 18.28 4.91
N VAL A 350 10.35 18.95 6.01
CA VAL A 350 9.43 19.32 7.11
C VAL A 350 8.41 20.39 6.66
N GLN A 351 8.82 21.32 5.80
CA GLN A 351 7.91 22.35 5.28
C GLN A 351 6.94 21.79 4.25
N LYS A 352 7.40 20.91 3.37
CA LYS A 352 6.63 20.40 2.22
C LYS A 352 5.71 19.23 2.59
N HIS A 353 6.13 18.34 3.49
CA HIS A 353 5.41 17.11 3.79
C HIS A 353 4.79 17.14 5.18
N GLN A 354 3.48 17.37 5.22
CA GLN A 354 2.65 17.31 6.43
C GLN A 354 1.38 16.47 6.20
N ASP A 355 1.41 15.61 5.18
CA ASP A 355 0.27 14.79 4.80
C ASP A 355 -0.14 13.87 5.97
N PRO A 356 -1.45 13.75 6.24
CA PRO A 356 -1.92 12.82 7.25
C PRO A 356 -1.69 11.38 6.79
N PRO A 357 -1.65 10.41 7.70
CA PRO A 357 -1.85 9.02 7.31
C PRO A 357 -3.20 8.87 6.61
N PHE A 358 -3.25 8.06 5.56
CA PHE A 358 -4.46 7.84 4.79
C PHE A 358 -4.55 6.42 4.22
N VAL A 359 -5.79 6.01 3.93
CA VAL A 359 -6.09 4.90 3.03
C VAL A 359 -6.67 5.47 1.75
N GLN A 360 -6.07 5.14 0.62
CA GLN A 360 -6.52 5.54 -0.71
C GLN A 360 -7.22 4.38 -1.41
N PHE A 361 -8.42 4.65 -1.89
CA PHE A 361 -9.22 3.77 -2.71
C PHE A 361 -8.97 4.13 -4.18
N ASP A 362 -8.11 3.36 -4.83
CA ASP A 362 -7.76 3.53 -6.24
C ASP A 362 -8.53 2.52 -7.10
N LEU A 363 -9.57 2.99 -7.80
CA LEU A 363 -10.37 2.14 -8.68
C LEU A 363 -9.65 1.78 -9.98
N SER A 364 -8.56 2.47 -10.34
CA SER A 364 -7.82 2.18 -11.57
C SER A 364 -7.09 0.83 -11.55
N LEU A 365 -6.89 0.26 -10.36
CA LEU A 365 -6.22 -1.03 -10.20
C LEU A 365 -7.14 -2.21 -10.55
N HIS A 366 -8.36 -2.23 -10.00
CA HIS A 366 -9.26 -3.40 -10.09
C HIS A 366 -10.72 -3.05 -10.43
N GLY A 367 -11.05 -1.76 -10.57
CA GLY A 367 -12.42 -1.25 -10.67
C GLY A 367 -13.18 -1.19 -9.34
N HIS A 368 -12.59 -1.71 -8.25
CA HIS A 368 -13.16 -1.73 -6.91
C HIS A 368 -12.04 -1.64 -5.88
N ALA A 369 -12.32 -1.01 -4.73
CA ALA A 369 -11.45 -0.94 -3.58
C ALA A 369 -12.30 -0.55 -2.36
N SER A 370 -12.34 -1.39 -1.32
CA SER A 370 -13.11 -1.11 -0.11
C SER A 370 -12.51 -1.71 1.16
N ILE A 371 -12.99 -1.21 2.30
CA ILE A 371 -12.82 -1.78 3.63
C ILE A 371 -14.21 -2.22 4.10
N ASP A 372 -14.40 -3.54 4.22
CA ASP A 372 -15.72 -4.15 4.45
C ASP A 372 -15.81 -4.72 5.87
N LEU A 373 -16.72 -4.18 6.69
CA LEU A 373 -17.04 -4.67 8.02
C LEU A 373 -18.26 -5.61 7.96
N PRO A 374 -18.13 -6.89 8.36
CA PRO A 374 -19.20 -7.88 8.18
C PRO A 374 -20.37 -7.72 9.16
N SER A 375 -20.23 -6.92 10.22
CA SER A 375 -21.34 -6.59 11.12
C SER A 375 -21.04 -5.33 11.93
N LEU A 376 -22.01 -4.43 12.09
CA LEU A 376 -21.90 -3.31 13.04
C LEU A 376 -22.03 -3.75 14.52
N GLY A 377 -22.38 -5.02 14.77
CA GLY A 377 -22.49 -5.61 16.11
C GLY A 377 -23.67 -5.11 16.96
N ARG A 378 -24.38 -4.07 16.49
CA ARG A 378 -25.56 -3.48 17.14
C ARG A 378 -26.64 -3.18 16.11
N SER A 379 -27.85 -2.86 16.59
CA SER A 379 -28.97 -2.49 15.73
C SER A 379 -28.67 -1.19 14.98
N PHE A 380 -28.68 -1.26 13.65
CA PHE A 380 -28.67 -0.11 12.78
C PHE A 380 -29.91 -0.17 11.87
N PRO A 381 -30.61 0.95 11.64
CA PRO A 381 -30.37 2.27 12.19
C PRO A 381 -30.67 2.34 13.70
N PRO A 382 -30.14 3.35 14.41
CA PRO A 382 -30.35 3.47 15.84
C PRO A 382 -31.83 3.59 16.23
N THR A 383 -32.25 2.80 17.23
CA THR A 383 -33.59 2.86 17.83
C THR A 383 -33.58 3.59 19.17
N SER A 384 -32.44 3.58 19.86
CA SER A 384 -32.26 4.15 21.21
C SER A 384 -31.95 5.65 21.21
N SER A 385 -31.59 6.21 20.05
CA SER A 385 -31.11 7.58 19.92
C SER A 385 -31.87 8.34 18.84
N ASN A 386 -31.70 9.66 18.85
CA ASN A 386 -32.38 10.57 17.93
C ASN A 386 -31.74 10.63 16.54
N GLY A 387 -30.94 9.63 16.15
CA GLY A 387 -30.28 9.60 14.85
C GLY A 387 -28.89 8.99 14.87
N TYR A 388 -28.15 9.20 13.79
CA TYR A 388 -26.74 8.81 13.67
C TYR A 388 -25.92 9.94 13.05
N THR A 389 -24.61 9.87 13.26
CA THR A 389 -23.65 10.77 12.63
C THR A 389 -22.53 9.97 11.98
N PHE A 390 -22.30 10.19 10.69
CA PHE A 390 -21.09 9.76 10.00
C PHE A 390 -20.15 10.94 9.88
N MET A 391 -18.87 10.75 10.19
CA MET A 391 -17.85 11.79 10.14
C MET A 391 -16.56 11.22 9.55
N ALA A 392 -15.93 11.92 8.63
CA ALA A 392 -14.67 11.49 8.04
C ALA A 392 -13.82 12.65 7.54
N TRP A 393 -12.51 12.46 7.56
CA TRP A 393 -11.57 13.28 6.79
C TRP A 393 -11.34 12.62 5.44
N ILE A 394 -11.73 13.29 4.35
CA ILE A 394 -11.63 12.77 2.99
C ILE A 394 -10.89 13.74 2.08
N ARG A 395 -10.17 13.20 1.09
CA ARG A 395 -9.59 13.95 -0.03
C ARG A 395 -9.90 13.21 -1.32
N VAL A 396 -10.56 13.86 -2.26
CA VAL A 396 -10.69 13.28 -3.61
C VAL A 396 -9.40 13.56 -4.35
N ASP A 397 -8.75 12.53 -4.87
CA ASP A 397 -7.50 12.67 -5.61
C ASP A 397 -7.78 12.89 -7.10
N GLU A 398 -8.74 12.15 -7.65
CA GLU A 398 -9.17 12.20 -9.06
C GLU A 398 -10.64 11.77 -9.17
N PHE A 399 -11.51 12.61 -9.76
CA PHE A 399 -12.86 12.24 -10.15
C PHE A 399 -12.87 11.51 -11.49
N ASP A 400 -13.88 10.65 -11.70
CA ASP A 400 -14.08 9.97 -12.98
C ASP A 400 -15.48 10.27 -13.56
N PRO A 401 -15.60 10.80 -14.78
CA PRO A 401 -16.90 11.03 -15.41
C PRO A 401 -17.72 9.74 -15.65
N LYS A 402 -17.10 8.57 -15.61
CA LYS A 402 -17.76 7.27 -15.79
C LYS A 402 -18.39 6.73 -14.50
N SER A 403 -17.88 7.10 -13.32
CA SER A 403 -18.30 6.49 -12.06
C SER A 403 -18.50 7.52 -10.95
N HIS A 404 -19.51 7.28 -10.11
CA HIS A 404 -19.65 7.99 -8.83
C HIS A 404 -18.54 7.58 -7.86
N THR A 405 -18.15 8.50 -6.98
CA THR A 405 -17.17 8.22 -5.92
C THR A 405 -17.90 7.79 -4.66
N THR A 406 -17.98 6.48 -4.43
CA THR A 406 -18.63 5.91 -3.23
C THR A 406 -17.74 6.09 -2.01
N ILE A 407 -18.29 6.72 -0.95
CA ILE A 407 -17.56 7.02 0.29
C ILE A 407 -17.84 5.95 1.35
N PHE A 408 -19.12 5.75 1.68
CA PHE A 408 -19.52 4.90 2.80
C PHE A 408 -20.89 4.28 2.53
N GLY A 409 -21.09 3.04 2.95
CA GLY A 409 -22.38 2.40 2.90
C GLY A 409 -22.66 1.50 4.08
N VAL A 410 -23.94 1.33 4.38
CA VAL A 410 -24.45 0.43 5.41
C VAL A 410 -25.64 -0.32 4.82
N PHE A 411 -25.59 -1.64 4.84
CA PHE A 411 -26.66 -2.45 4.27
C PHE A 411 -26.84 -3.76 5.02
N ASP A 412 -28.05 -4.31 4.97
CA ASP A 412 -28.31 -5.71 5.35
C ASP A 412 -28.42 -6.60 4.10
N ALA A 413 -28.37 -7.92 4.28
CA ALA A 413 -28.42 -8.87 3.16
C ALA A 413 -29.69 -8.76 2.29
N THR A 414 -30.80 -8.24 2.84
CA THR A 414 -32.06 -8.03 2.09
C THR A 414 -32.18 -6.63 1.48
N GLN A 415 -31.20 -5.74 1.70
CA GLN A 415 -31.21 -4.34 1.28
C GLN A 415 -32.44 -3.54 1.77
N THR A 416 -33.04 -3.96 2.88
CA THR A 416 -34.16 -3.26 3.52
C THR A 416 -33.65 -2.13 4.41
N CYS A 417 -32.62 -2.41 5.22
CA CYS A 417 -31.80 -1.41 5.86
C CYS A 417 -30.69 -1.06 4.88
N PHE A 418 -30.77 0.13 4.29
CA PHE A 418 -29.82 0.59 3.29
C PHE A 418 -29.46 2.06 3.51
N LEU A 419 -28.18 2.36 3.39
CA LEU A 419 -27.62 3.70 3.42
C LEU A 419 -26.40 3.72 2.51
N LEU A 420 -26.30 4.73 1.65
CA LEU A 420 -25.16 4.95 0.78
C LEU A 420 -24.83 6.44 0.71
N LEU A 421 -23.56 6.76 0.90
CA LEU A 421 -22.98 8.09 0.81
C LEU A 421 -21.99 8.11 -0.35
N TYR A 422 -22.19 9.01 -1.30
CA TYR A 422 -21.32 9.11 -2.47
C TYR A 422 -21.28 10.54 -3.01
N LEU A 423 -20.24 10.85 -3.77
CA LEU A 423 -20.12 12.08 -4.55
C LEU A 423 -20.59 11.83 -5.98
N GLU A 424 -21.47 12.70 -6.46
CA GLU A 424 -21.93 12.64 -7.84
C GLU A 424 -20.81 12.98 -8.82
N LYS A 425 -20.73 12.25 -9.93
CA LYS A 425 -19.61 12.32 -10.86
C LYS A 425 -19.59 13.64 -11.65
N ASP A 426 -20.76 14.15 -12.01
CA ASP A 426 -20.89 15.34 -12.84
C ASP A 426 -20.88 16.62 -12.00
N THR A 427 -21.60 16.61 -10.88
CA THR A 427 -21.79 17.83 -10.07
C THR A 427 -20.88 17.90 -8.85
N GLN A 428 -20.19 16.81 -8.51
CA GLN A 428 -19.33 16.69 -7.32
C GLN A 428 -20.07 17.00 -6.01
N ASN A 429 -21.40 16.94 -6.03
CA ASN A 429 -22.26 17.16 -4.90
C ASN A 429 -22.35 15.90 -4.03
N PHE A 430 -22.57 16.11 -2.73
CA PHE A 430 -22.79 15.01 -1.80
C PHE A 430 -24.20 14.46 -1.93
N ILE A 431 -24.33 13.13 -2.00
CA ILE A 431 -25.62 12.45 -2.06
C ILE A 431 -25.76 11.47 -0.90
N LEU A 432 -26.90 11.55 -0.23
CA LEU A 432 -27.37 10.58 0.76
C LEU A 432 -28.49 9.74 0.13
N GLN A 433 -28.30 8.44 0.03
CA GLN A 433 -29.34 7.49 -0.34
C GLN A 433 -29.68 6.60 0.86
N THR A 434 -30.97 6.41 1.17
CA THR A 434 -31.43 5.67 2.36
C THR A 434 -32.38 4.52 2.05
N SER A 435 -32.62 4.26 0.77
CA SER A 435 -33.44 3.15 0.30
C SER A 435 -33.09 2.83 -1.15
N VAL A 436 -33.35 1.59 -1.57
CA VAL A 436 -33.27 1.19 -2.98
C VAL A 436 -34.66 1.18 -3.63
N THR A 437 -35.73 0.97 -2.84
CA THR A 437 -37.10 0.74 -3.32
C THR A 437 -38.03 1.94 -3.18
N SER A 438 -37.63 2.97 -2.43
CA SER A 438 -38.44 4.18 -2.23
C SER A 438 -38.58 5.02 -3.50
N ARG A 439 -39.71 5.73 -3.64
CA ARG A 439 -39.97 6.68 -4.76
C ARG A 439 -39.02 7.88 -4.77
N ARG A 440 -38.50 8.28 -3.60
CA ARG A 440 -37.48 9.32 -3.44
C ARG A 440 -36.38 8.79 -2.52
N PRO A 441 -35.50 7.93 -3.07
CA PRO A 441 -34.53 7.19 -2.28
C PRO A 441 -33.32 8.03 -1.86
N SER A 442 -33.02 9.10 -2.61
CA SER A 442 -31.83 9.91 -2.43
C SER A 442 -32.12 11.40 -2.27
N VAL A 443 -31.23 12.07 -1.55
CA VAL A 443 -31.21 13.49 -1.29
C VAL A 443 -29.84 14.03 -1.69
N ARG A 444 -29.84 15.06 -2.54
CA ARG A 444 -28.63 15.72 -3.06
C ARG A 444 -28.44 17.05 -2.36
N PHE A 445 -27.29 17.25 -1.73
CA PHE A 445 -26.88 18.53 -1.17
C PHE A 445 -26.21 19.35 -2.27
N LYS A 446 -26.83 20.46 -2.68
CA LYS A 446 -26.43 21.26 -3.86
C LYS A 446 -25.61 22.49 -3.48
N SER A 447 -25.55 22.85 -2.21
CA SER A 447 -24.87 24.07 -1.74
C SER A 447 -23.36 23.96 -1.73
N PHE A 448 -22.78 22.77 -1.95
CA PHE A 448 -21.34 22.55 -1.90
C PHE A 448 -20.87 21.49 -2.88
N ALA A 449 -19.86 21.84 -3.68
CA ALA A 449 -19.17 20.94 -4.60
C ALA A 449 -17.74 20.69 -4.10
N PHE A 450 -17.36 19.41 -4.04
CA PHE A 450 -16.04 18.99 -3.57
C PHE A 450 -14.99 19.18 -4.67
N LYS A 451 -13.77 19.60 -4.28
CA LYS A 451 -12.65 19.75 -5.20
C LYS A 451 -11.61 18.67 -5.00
N GLU A 452 -10.87 18.36 -6.06
CA GLU A 452 -9.74 17.44 -6.00
C GLU A 452 -8.58 18.02 -5.19
N LYS A 453 -7.73 17.13 -4.66
CA LYS A 453 -6.46 17.43 -3.98
C LYS A 453 -6.58 18.30 -2.72
N ARG A 454 -7.78 18.37 -2.12
CA ARG A 454 -8.03 19.07 -0.85
C ARG A 454 -8.65 18.12 0.18
N TRP A 455 -8.11 18.15 1.40
CA TRP A 455 -8.71 17.49 2.55
C TRP A 455 -9.94 18.27 3.04
N TYR A 456 -11.03 17.55 3.27
CA TYR A 456 -12.27 18.05 3.83
C TYR A 456 -12.66 17.24 5.05
N HIS A 457 -13.10 17.91 6.10
CA HIS A 457 -13.79 17.25 7.19
C HIS A 457 -15.29 17.23 6.89
N ILE A 458 -15.83 16.05 6.57
CA ILE A 458 -17.25 15.89 6.29
C ILE A 458 -17.95 15.29 7.51
N ALA A 459 -19.14 15.81 7.84
CA ALA A 459 -20.04 15.14 8.77
C ALA A 459 -21.48 15.18 8.28
N LEU A 460 -22.11 14.01 8.23
CA LEU A 460 -23.52 13.85 7.94
C LEU A 460 -24.25 13.48 9.22
N VAL A 461 -25.15 14.35 9.67
CA VAL A 461 -26.02 14.10 10.82
C VAL A 461 -27.43 13.83 10.33
N HIS A 462 -27.93 12.62 10.55
CA HIS A 462 -29.31 12.28 10.20
C HIS A 462 -30.16 12.17 11.47
N ARG A 463 -30.98 13.20 11.71
CA ARG A 463 -31.86 13.26 12.87
C ARG A 463 -33.18 12.56 12.60
N ARG A 464 -33.51 11.62 13.47
CA ARG A 464 -34.81 10.97 13.56
C ARG A 464 -35.70 11.73 14.53
N LYS A 465 -36.92 12.04 14.10
CA LYS A 465 -37.95 12.63 14.98
C LYS A 465 -39.28 11.90 14.79
N THR A 466 -39.97 11.61 15.89
CA THR A 466 -41.23 10.85 15.86
C THR A 466 -42.39 11.69 15.32
N MET A 467 -42.41 12.99 15.62
CA MET A 467 -43.54 13.90 15.36
C MET A 467 -43.29 14.91 14.22
N SER A 468 -42.13 14.86 13.56
CA SER A 468 -41.75 15.81 12.50
C SER A 468 -40.87 15.11 11.47
N PRO A 469 -40.77 15.62 10.22
CA PRO A 469 -39.98 14.95 9.19
C PRO A 469 -38.51 14.81 9.62
N ASN A 470 -37.92 13.67 9.29
CA ASN A 470 -36.50 13.42 9.50
C ASN A 470 -35.67 14.34 8.61
N LYS A 471 -34.55 14.82 9.15
CA LYS A 471 -33.69 15.79 8.48
C LYS A 471 -32.26 15.30 8.47
N ALA A 472 -31.61 15.43 7.32
CA ALA A 472 -30.19 15.21 7.16
C ALA A 472 -29.49 16.57 7.07
N TYR A 473 -28.39 16.72 7.80
CA TYR A 473 -27.56 17.92 7.87
C TYR A 473 -26.17 17.56 7.36
N LEU A 474 -25.66 18.33 6.40
CA LEU A 474 -24.31 18.20 5.89
C LEU A 474 -23.45 19.32 6.47
N TYR A 475 -22.37 18.92 7.14
CA TYR A 475 -21.33 19.78 7.65
C TYR A 475 -20.04 19.55 6.84
N VAL A 476 -19.37 20.65 6.49
CA VAL A 476 -18.06 20.63 5.83
C VAL A 476 -17.13 21.56 6.58
N ASP A 477 -15.93 21.07 6.93
CA ASP A 477 -14.91 21.81 7.67
C ASP A 477 -15.42 22.41 9.00
N GLY A 478 -16.37 21.71 9.63
CA GLY A 478 -16.97 22.10 10.91
C GLY A 478 -18.15 23.07 10.81
N GLU A 479 -18.51 23.50 9.60
CA GLU A 479 -19.60 24.44 9.36
C GLU A 479 -20.82 23.75 8.73
N LEU A 480 -22.03 24.16 9.14
CA LEU A 480 -23.27 23.67 8.53
C LEU A 480 -23.44 24.28 7.14
N VAL A 481 -23.41 23.44 6.10
CA VAL A 481 -23.58 23.89 4.71
C VAL A 481 -25.05 23.87 4.31
N GLU A 482 -25.72 22.74 4.52
CA GLU A 482 -27.08 22.52 4.03
C GLU A 482 -27.81 21.48 4.88
N HIS A 483 -29.14 21.60 4.94
CA HIS A 483 -29.99 20.61 5.57
C HIS A 483 -31.25 20.35 4.74
N LEU A 484 -31.63 19.09 4.63
CA LEU A 484 -32.71 18.64 3.75
C LEU A 484 -33.59 17.62 4.47
N GLN A 485 -34.86 17.55 4.08
CA GLN A 485 -35.73 16.46 4.52
C GLN A 485 -35.30 15.17 3.82
N ALA A 486 -35.06 14.12 4.60
CA ALA A 486 -34.58 12.83 4.10
C ALA A 486 -35.35 11.69 4.76
N THR A 487 -35.57 10.61 4.00
CA THR A 487 -36.20 9.40 4.55
C THR A 487 -35.19 8.70 5.45
N PHE A 488 -35.59 8.29 6.65
CA PHE A 488 -34.71 7.54 7.55
C PHE A 488 -34.58 6.09 7.10
N PRO A 489 -33.40 5.44 7.21
CA PRO A 489 -33.27 4.02 6.86
C PRO A 489 -34.28 3.15 7.60
N SER A 490 -34.74 2.07 6.98
CA SER A 490 -35.65 1.12 7.61
C SER A 490 -34.88 0.13 8.49
N PRO A 491 -35.46 -0.38 9.59
CA PRO A 491 -34.81 -1.42 10.38
C PRO A 491 -34.72 -2.73 9.60
N PRO A 492 -33.65 -3.52 9.81
CA PRO A 492 -33.48 -4.82 9.16
C PRO A 492 -34.57 -5.81 9.61
N PRO A 493 -34.98 -6.75 8.75
CA PRO A 493 -35.96 -7.77 9.07
C PRO A 493 -35.45 -8.71 10.16
N LEU A 494 -36.39 -9.40 10.80
CA LEU A 494 -36.10 -10.46 11.76
C LEU A 494 -35.44 -11.64 11.03
N ALA A 495 -34.37 -12.20 11.60
CA ALA A 495 -33.62 -13.29 10.98
C ALA A 495 -34.42 -14.60 10.88
N ASN A 496 -35.44 -14.77 11.73
CA ASN A 496 -36.35 -15.92 11.74
C ASN A 496 -37.76 -15.48 11.33
N GLY A 497 -38.01 -15.37 10.03
CA GLY A 497 -39.31 -14.99 9.47
C GLY A 497 -40.33 -16.14 9.33
N SER A 498 -40.04 -17.36 9.80
CA SER A 498 -40.97 -18.49 9.71
C SER A 498 -42.08 -18.37 10.77
N THR A 499 -43.21 -17.81 10.36
CA THR A 499 -44.47 -17.71 11.11
C THR A 499 -45.21 -19.06 11.25
N GLU A 500 -44.52 -20.18 11.45
CA GLU A 500 -45.16 -21.51 11.56
C GLU A 500 -44.99 -22.20 12.91
N SER A 501 -44.49 -21.52 13.94
CA SER A 501 -44.35 -22.17 15.25
C SER A 501 -44.74 -21.24 16.39
N PHE A 502 -45.85 -21.60 17.05
CA PHE A 502 -46.43 -21.01 18.26
C PHE A 502 -45.42 -20.89 19.43
N ALA A 503 -44.25 -21.54 19.33
CA ALA A 503 -43.14 -21.46 20.28
C ALA A 503 -42.30 -20.14 20.19
N SER A 504 -42.54 -19.28 19.20
CA SER A 504 -41.76 -18.05 18.99
C SER A 504 -42.14 -16.89 19.94
N PHE A 505 -43.24 -16.99 20.69
CA PHE A 505 -43.64 -15.97 21.67
C PHE A 505 -42.82 -15.97 22.98
N ALA A 506 -42.06 -17.03 23.26
CA ALA A 506 -41.30 -17.17 24.50
C ALA A 506 -39.81 -16.74 24.38
N SER A 507 -39.35 -16.38 23.17
CA SER A 507 -37.98 -15.93 22.95
C SER A 507 -37.93 -14.40 22.94
N SER A 508 -37.50 -13.79 24.04
CA SER A 508 -37.23 -12.34 24.16
C SER A 508 -36.05 -11.84 23.29
N ASN A 509 -35.59 -12.65 22.33
CA ASN A 509 -34.41 -12.40 21.52
C ASN A 509 -34.77 -12.43 20.03
N ASN A 510 -35.57 -11.46 19.59
CA ASN A 510 -35.85 -11.17 18.19
C ASN A 510 -34.57 -10.68 17.50
N LYS A 511 -33.70 -11.60 17.10
CA LYS A 511 -32.44 -11.29 16.43
C LYS A 511 -32.73 -10.79 15.01
N THR A 512 -32.39 -9.54 14.74
CA THR A 512 -32.46 -8.97 13.39
C THR A 512 -31.32 -9.50 12.52
N MET A 513 -31.48 -9.41 11.20
CA MET A 513 -30.38 -9.64 10.27
C MET A 513 -29.19 -8.73 10.59
N SER A 514 -27.97 -9.24 10.38
CA SER A 514 -26.75 -8.48 10.61
C SER A 514 -26.59 -7.39 9.55
N VAL A 515 -26.30 -6.17 10.01
CA VAL A 515 -26.05 -5.02 9.15
C VAL A 515 -24.54 -4.88 8.93
N GLN A 516 -24.14 -4.88 7.67
CA GLN A 516 -22.76 -4.71 7.20
C GLN A 516 -22.49 -3.24 6.93
N ALA A 517 -21.22 -2.83 6.99
CA ALA A 517 -20.79 -1.50 6.62
C ALA A 517 -19.52 -1.55 5.79
N PHE A 518 -19.31 -0.58 4.91
CA PHE A 518 -18.09 -0.49 4.12
C PHE A 518 -17.66 0.96 3.87
N LEU A 519 -16.37 1.16 3.64
CA LEU A 519 -15.80 2.38 3.08
C LEU A 519 -15.24 2.09 1.68
N GLY A 520 -15.43 3.00 0.74
CA GLY A 520 -14.99 2.84 -0.64
C GLY A 520 -16.06 2.18 -1.53
N THR A 521 -15.61 1.52 -2.59
CA THR A 521 -16.48 0.85 -3.57
C THR A 521 -16.23 -0.66 -3.55
N PRO A 522 -17.10 -1.44 -2.88
CA PRO A 522 -17.07 -2.90 -2.93
C PRO A 522 -17.24 -3.44 -4.34
N ARG A 523 -16.78 -4.68 -4.54
CA ARG A 523 -16.83 -5.34 -5.84
C ARG A 523 -18.26 -5.45 -6.38
N GLU A 524 -19.25 -5.66 -5.51
CA GLU A 524 -20.66 -5.82 -5.89
C GLU A 524 -21.31 -4.50 -6.34
N LEU A 525 -20.74 -3.35 -5.95
CA LEU A 525 -21.23 -2.03 -6.34
C LEU A 525 -20.46 -1.44 -7.53
N SER A 526 -19.38 -2.08 -7.96
CA SER A 526 -18.60 -1.64 -9.11
C SER A 526 -19.36 -1.87 -10.41
N SER A 527 -19.51 -0.81 -11.21
CA SER A 527 -20.12 -0.88 -12.55
C SER A 527 -19.19 -1.49 -13.60
N HIS A 528 -17.87 -1.39 -13.39
CA HIS A 528 -16.85 -1.82 -14.34
C HIS A 528 -15.69 -2.47 -13.61
N LEU A 529 -15.42 -3.73 -13.93
CA LEU A 529 -14.32 -4.50 -13.36
C LEU A 529 -13.14 -4.56 -14.34
N GLY A 530 -11.95 -4.27 -13.84
CA GLY A 530 -10.71 -4.35 -14.62
C GLY A 530 -9.82 -3.12 -14.42
N ALA A 531 -8.53 -3.30 -14.72
CA ALA A 531 -7.53 -2.24 -14.59
C ALA A 531 -7.72 -1.15 -15.66
N GLY A 532 -7.56 0.11 -15.28
CA GLY A 532 -7.58 1.28 -16.17
C GLY A 532 -8.93 1.64 -16.78
N ILE A 533 -10.03 1.01 -16.35
CA ILE A 533 -11.37 1.30 -16.89
C ILE A 533 -12.01 2.49 -16.15
N VAL A 534 -11.87 2.50 -14.82
CA VAL A 534 -12.37 3.53 -13.91
C VAL A 534 -11.18 4.13 -13.18
N ASN A 535 -11.03 5.45 -13.23
CA ASN A 535 -9.86 6.16 -12.69
C ASN A 535 -10.15 6.93 -11.40
N SER A 536 -11.35 6.80 -10.82
CA SER A 536 -11.69 7.53 -9.60
C SER A 536 -10.79 7.08 -8.45
N LYS A 537 -10.18 8.06 -7.78
CA LYS A 537 -9.25 7.88 -6.66
C LYS A 537 -9.63 8.83 -5.55
N TRP A 538 -9.74 8.31 -4.33
CA TRP A 538 -9.95 9.16 -3.16
C TRP A 538 -9.32 8.55 -1.92
N SER A 539 -8.96 9.40 -0.97
CA SER A 539 -8.24 9.09 0.25
C SER A 539 -9.08 9.41 1.48
N VAL A 540 -8.98 8.57 2.52
CA VAL A 540 -9.59 8.78 3.84
C VAL A 540 -8.51 8.77 4.91
N ALA A 541 -8.51 9.78 5.79
CA ALA A 541 -7.59 9.84 6.93
C ALA A 541 -8.20 9.25 8.21
N THR A 542 -9.45 9.58 8.52
CA THR A 542 -10.22 8.93 9.60
C THR A 542 -11.68 8.82 9.21
N ALA A 543 -12.38 7.82 9.73
CA ALA A 543 -13.82 7.65 9.53
C ALA A 543 -14.50 7.08 10.78
N HIS A 544 -15.60 7.70 11.18
CA HIS A 544 -16.32 7.40 12.41
C HIS A 544 -17.83 7.35 12.17
N LEU A 545 -18.51 6.37 12.77
CA LEU A 545 -19.97 6.26 12.80
C LEU A 545 -20.45 6.26 14.26
N PHE A 546 -21.28 7.24 14.61
CA PHE A 546 -21.88 7.39 15.92
C PHE A 546 -23.35 6.99 15.91
N GLU A 547 -23.78 6.25 16.93
CA GLU A 547 -25.16 5.93 17.27
C GLU A 547 -25.89 7.12 17.94
N GLU A 548 -25.56 8.35 17.54
CA GLU A 548 -26.14 9.57 18.08
C GLU A 548 -26.06 10.70 17.05
N ALA A 549 -27.01 11.62 17.09
CA ALA A 549 -27.00 12.81 16.24
C ALA A 549 -26.23 13.94 16.94
N LEU A 550 -24.96 14.12 16.57
CA LEU A 550 -24.06 15.09 17.20
C LEU A 550 -24.55 16.55 17.03
N SER A 551 -24.13 17.40 17.98
CA SER A 551 -24.39 18.84 17.97
C SER A 551 -23.39 19.56 17.07
N ASP A 552 -23.77 20.75 16.62
CA ASP A 552 -22.92 21.65 15.83
C ASP A 552 -21.63 22.01 16.60
N ASP A 553 -21.77 22.34 17.88
CA ASP A 553 -20.67 22.61 18.81
C ASP A 553 -19.66 21.46 18.91
N TYR A 554 -20.13 20.21 18.95
CA TYR A 554 -19.25 19.05 19.00
C TYR A 554 -18.48 18.90 17.69
N LEU A 555 -19.17 18.98 16.54
CA LEU A 555 -18.57 18.77 15.22
C LEU A 555 -17.53 19.82 14.82
N ALA A 556 -17.64 21.04 15.36
CA ALA A 556 -16.65 22.08 15.16
C ALA A 556 -15.27 21.67 15.70
N VAL A 557 -15.19 20.90 16.80
CA VAL A 557 -13.90 20.57 17.43
C VAL A 557 -13.05 19.58 16.60
N PRO A 558 -13.55 18.39 16.19
CA PRO A 558 -12.81 17.46 15.34
C PRO A 558 -12.29 18.09 14.03
N SER A 559 -13.07 18.99 13.43
CA SER A 559 -12.68 19.68 12.19
C SER A 559 -11.42 20.55 12.35
N ARG A 560 -11.13 21.02 13.58
CA ARG A 560 -10.00 21.90 13.87
C ARG A 560 -8.76 21.17 14.39
N LEU A 561 -8.89 19.90 14.75
CA LEU A 561 -7.74 19.05 15.08
C LEU A 561 -6.94 18.64 13.83
N GLY A 562 -7.54 18.77 12.66
CA GLY A 562 -6.93 18.44 11.38
C GLY A 562 -6.90 16.93 11.08
N PRO A 563 -6.57 16.56 9.84
CA PRO A 563 -6.61 15.18 9.40
C PRO A 563 -5.47 14.31 9.97
N ARG A 564 -4.43 14.91 10.54
CA ARG A 564 -3.33 14.19 11.22
C ARG A 564 -3.76 13.59 12.56
N TYR A 565 -4.83 14.09 13.17
CA TYR A 565 -5.32 13.57 14.44
C TYR A 565 -5.81 12.14 14.28
N GLN A 566 -5.20 11.22 15.04
CA GLN A 566 -5.62 9.83 15.12
C GLN A 566 -6.13 9.51 16.51
N GLY A 567 -7.45 9.45 16.65
CA GLY A 567 -8.11 9.07 17.88
C GLY A 567 -9.62 9.03 17.74
N ASN A 568 -10.30 8.51 18.77
CA ASN A 568 -11.76 8.39 18.80
C ASN A 568 -12.48 9.66 19.34
N PHE A 569 -11.76 10.77 19.49
CA PHE A 569 -12.27 12.02 20.07
C PHE A 569 -12.89 11.87 21.47
N GLN A 570 -12.30 11.03 22.32
CA GLN A 570 -12.80 10.72 23.67
C GLN A 570 -12.08 11.46 24.80
N ASP A 571 -10.84 11.91 24.57
CA ASP A 571 -10.02 12.55 25.60
C ASP A 571 -10.25 14.08 25.67
N CYS A 572 -9.45 14.79 26.46
CA CYS A 572 -9.42 16.25 26.52
C CYS A 572 -8.82 16.83 25.23
N LEU A 573 -9.68 17.23 24.29
CA LEU A 573 -9.25 17.61 22.93
C LEU A 573 -8.47 18.93 22.88
N GLY A 574 -8.60 19.79 23.89
CA GLY A 574 -7.89 21.07 23.93
C GLY A 574 -6.36 20.96 23.92
N ALA A 575 -5.80 19.88 24.46
CA ALA A 575 -4.35 19.66 24.49
C ALA A 575 -3.74 19.40 23.11
N PHE A 576 -4.57 19.03 22.12
CA PHE A 576 -4.14 18.69 20.76
C PHE A 576 -4.40 19.82 19.76
N GLN A 577 -4.89 20.99 20.23
CA GLN A 577 -5.20 22.12 19.38
C GLN A 577 -3.98 22.99 19.14
N THR A 578 -3.84 23.47 17.92
CA THR A 578 -2.90 24.56 17.61
C THR A 578 -3.41 25.87 18.19
N TYR A 579 -2.53 26.88 18.26
CA TYR A 579 -2.92 28.24 18.66
C TYR A 579 -4.02 28.79 17.74
N GLU A 580 -3.88 28.58 16.43
CA GLU A 580 -4.87 28.97 15.43
C GLU A 580 -6.21 28.27 15.65
N ALA A 581 -6.21 26.94 15.82
CA ALA A 581 -7.42 26.17 16.09
C ALA A 581 -8.15 26.66 17.36
N SER A 582 -7.39 26.91 18.43
CA SER A 582 -7.90 27.41 19.71
C SER A 582 -8.53 28.80 19.56
N ALA A 583 -7.87 29.71 18.84
CA ALA A 583 -8.39 31.06 18.58
C ALA A 583 -9.69 31.04 17.77
N HIS A 584 -9.76 30.22 16.72
CA HIS A 584 -10.96 30.06 15.90
C HIS A 584 -12.15 29.50 16.70
N LEU A 585 -11.93 28.47 17.51
CA LEU A 585 -12.98 27.90 18.37
C LEU A 585 -13.41 28.89 19.47
N GLY A 586 -12.49 29.71 19.99
CA GLY A 586 -12.79 30.80 20.91
C GLY A 586 -13.71 31.85 20.29
N LEU A 587 -13.37 32.35 19.09
CA LEU A 587 -14.21 33.31 18.35
C LEU A 587 -15.60 32.75 18.05
N ARG A 588 -15.68 31.48 17.63
CA ARG A 588 -16.97 30.80 17.40
C ARG A 588 -17.79 30.74 18.68
N ASN A 589 -17.16 30.35 19.79
CA ASN A 589 -17.82 30.27 21.07
C ASN A 589 -18.40 31.63 21.47
N ASP A 590 -17.65 32.72 21.31
CA ASP A 590 -18.09 34.07 21.65
C ASP A 590 -19.29 34.52 20.79
N LEU A 591 -19.29 34.19 19.50
CA LEU A 591 -20.40 34.49 18.57
C LEU A 591 -21.68 33.71 18.92
N VAL A 592 -21.56 32.42 19.23
CA VAL A 592 -22.70 31.52 19.50
C VAL A 592 -23.24 31.71 20.92
N THR A 593 -22.36 32.04 21.87
CA THR A 593 -22.63 31.94 23.31
C THR A 593 -22.80 33.30 23.98
N ALA A 594 -22.91 34.41 23.22
CA ALA A 594 -23.19 35.75 23.75
C ALA A 594 -24.45 35.77 24.65
N GLY A 595 -24.28 35.48 25.95
CA GLY A 595 -25.32 35.43 26.98
C GLY A 595 -25.78 34.05 27.50
N LYS A 596 -25.17 32.90 27.15
CA LYS A 596 -25.56 31.58 27.72
C LYS A 596 -24.39 30.86 28.38
N GLU A 597 -24.54 30.43 29.63
CA GLU A 597 -23.51 29.61 30.28
C GLU A 597 -23.65 28.13 29.86
N GLY A 598 -22.56 27.53 29.36
CA GLY A 598 -22.44 26.07 29.18
C GLY A 598 -22.52 25.53 27.74
N SER A 599 -21.68 26.00 26.81
CA SER A 599 -21.56 25.40 25.48
C SER A 599 -20.91 24.01 25.54
N ASP A 600 -21.42 23.06 24.75
CA ASP A 600 -20.81 21.72 24.64
C ASP A 600 -19.40 21.82 24.05
N LEU A 601 -19.14 22.85 23.24
CA LEU A 601 -17.82 23.16 22.68
C LEU A 601 -16.78 23.33 23.80
N ILE A 602 -17.05 24.18 24.81
CA ILE A 602 -16.09 24.38 25.91
C ILE A 602 -15.92 23.11 26.74
N ARG A 603 -16.99 22.31 26.90
CA ARG A 603 -16.92 21.02 27.61
C ARG A 603 -16.03 20.01 26.89
N VAL A 604 -16.12 19.91 25.57
CA VAL A 604 -15.27 19.05 24.73
C VAL A 604 -13.81 19.48 24.74
N ILE A 605 -13.54 20.79 24.82
CA ILE A 605 -12.17 21.33 24.83
C ILE A 605 -11.50 21.14 26.20
N ARG A 606 -12.19 21.50 27.30
CA ARG A 606 -11.61 21.51 28.64
C ARG A 606 -11.70 20.18 29.37
N ASN A 607 -12.76 19.41 29.15
CA ASN A 607 -12.97 18.11 29.79
C ASN A 607 -12.82 16.98 28.76
N LYS A 608 -12.90 15.74 29.24
CA LYS A 608 -12.95 14.57 28.37
C LYS A 608 -14.19 14.63 27.50
N ALA A 609 -14.00 14.62 26.18
CA ALA A 609 -15.08 14.62 25.21
C ALA A 609 -16.02 13.40 25.38
N GLY A 610 -15.51 12.31 25.94
CA GLY A 610 -16.29 11.13 26.36
C GLY A 610 -17.43 11.41 27.34
N TYR A 611 -17.41 12.54 28.05
CA TYR A 611 -18.54 12.95 28.92
C TYR A 611 -19.70 13.56 28.14
N VAL A 612 -19.44 14.12 26.95
CA VAL A 612 -20.48 14.68 26.07
C VAL A 612 -20.98 13.59 25.13
N MET A 613 -20.07 12.83 24.53
CA MET A 613 -20.39 11.70 23.66
C MET A 613 -19.63 10.46 24.17
N PRO A 614 -20.32 9.57 24.90
CA PRO A 614 -19.69 8.37 25.45
C PRO A 614 -19.17 7.44 24.35
N GLU A 615 -17.99 6.85 24.57
CA GLU A 615 -17.35 5.92 23.63
C GLU A 615 -18.25 4.75 23.25
N ASN A 616 -19.15 4.32 24.14
CA ASN A 616 -20.10 3.26 23.82
C ASN A 616 -21.07 3.64 22.68
N ARG A 617 -21.22 4.91 22.30
CA ARG A 617 -22.04 5.33 21.15
C ARG A 617 -21.29 5.22 19.82
N LEU A 618 -19.98 4.97 19.82
CA LEU A 618 -19.20 4.78 18.61
C LEU A 618 -19.41 3.35 18.06
N LEU A 619 -19.95 3.23 16.86
CA LEU A 619 -20.22 1.94 16.19
C LEU A 619 -19.03 1.49 15.34
N LEU A 620 -18.44 2.43 14.60
CA LEU A 620 -17.32 2.22 13.71
C LEU A 620 -16.32 3.35 13.90
N SER A 621 -15.04 2.99 13.99
CA SER A 621 -13.92 3.91 13.96
C SER A 621 -12.79 3.25 13.19
N LEU A 622 -12.38 3.88 12.09
CA LEU A 622 -11.33 3.39 11.20
C LEU A 622 -10.26 4.44 11.05
N MET A 623 -9.02 4.01 11.25
CA MET A 623 -7.82 4.83 11.13
C MET A 623 -6.76 4.04 10.34
N PRO A 624 -5.95 4.67 9.48
CA PRO A 624 -4.91 4.01 8.70
C PRO A 624 -3.90 3.25 9.56
N SER A 625 -3.60 3.74 10.76
CA SER A 625 -2.69 3.07 11.71
C SER A 625 -3.26 1.79 12.33
N SER A 626 -4.58 1.56 12.25
CA SER A 626 -5.22 0.32 12.71
C SER A 626 -5.32 -0.76 11.63
N VAL A 627 -4.75 -0.50 10.45
CA VAL A 627 -4.67 -1.45 9.34
C VAL A 627 -3.43 -2.31 9.48
N ILE A 628 -3.60 -3.63 9.34
CA ILE A 628 -2.53 -4.62 9.42
C ILE A 628 -2.52 -5.43 8.12
N ARG A 629 -1.36 -5.49 7.45
CA ARG A 629 -1.16 -6.28 6.23
C ARG A 629 -0.26 -7.49 6.46
N GLU A 630 -0.28 -8.42 5.51
CA GLU A 630 0.64 -9.56 5.49
C GLU A 630 2.11 -9.13 5.40
N ARG A 631 2.40 -8.03 4.67
CA ARG A 631 3.77 -7.57 4.40
C ARG A 631 4.44 -6.91 5.61
N ASP A 632 3.65 -6.45 6.57
CA ASP A 632 4.17 -5.84 7.78
C ASP A 632 4.78 -6.96 8.65
N SER A 633 6.01 -6.78 9.13
CA SER A 633 6.67 -7.71 10.04
C SER A 633 6.04 -7.65 11.45
N PHE A 634 4.74 -7.89 11.53
CA PHE A 634 3.98 -7.76 12.77
C PHE A 634 4.31 -8.86 13.77
N SER A 635 4.89 -9.99 13.35
CA SER A 635 5.32 -11.06 14.26
C SER A 635 6.31 -10.57 15.33
N ASP A 636 7.12 -9.56 14.98
CA ASP A 636 8.08 -8.95 15.90
C ASP A 636 7.54 -7.67 16.57
N SER A 637 6.33 -7.24 16.22
CA SER A 637 5.70 -6.06 16.80
C SER A 637 5.33 -6.26 18.27
N GLN A 638 5.39 -5.17 19.04
CA GLN A 638 4.89 -5.15 20.42
C GLN A 638 3.39 -5.44 20.49
N LEU A 639 2.63 -5.09 19.43
CA LEU A 639 1.22 -5.42 19.33
C LEU A 639 1.02 -6.94 19.35
N PHE A 640 1.70 -7.70 18.48
CA PHE A 640 1.55 -9.15 18.46
C PHE A 640 1.98 -9.81 19.78
N ARG A 641 3.05 -9.31 20.41
CA ARG A 641 3.53 -9.80 21.71
C ARG A 641 2.56 -9.56 22.86
N SER A 642 1.70 -8.54 22.77
CA SER A 642 0.69 -8.21 23.78
C SER A 642 -0.66 -8.89 23.55
N LEU A 643 -0.86 -9.56 22.41
CA LEU A 643 -2.08 -10.32 22.12
C LEU A 643 -2.12 -11.64 22.88
N SER A 644 -3.32 -11.99 23.35
CA SER A 644 -3.58 -13.32 23.89
C SER A 644 -3.60 -14.39 22.78
N ARG A 645 -3.53 -15.67 23.17
CA ARG A 645 -3.34 -16.79 22.24
C ARG A 645 -4.46 -16.94 21.19
N GLY A 646 -5.72 -16.69 21.58
CA GLY A 646 -6.86 -16.78 20.66
C GLY A 646 -6.83 -15.69 19.58
N PRO A 647 -6.82 -14.40 19.98
CA PRO A 647 -6.67 -13.25 19.08
C PRO A 647 -5.43 -13.30 18.20
N SER A 648 -4.26 -13.71 18.71
CA SER A 648 -3.05 -13.86 17.89
C SER A 648 -3.20 -14.95 16.82
N HIS A 649 -3.88 -16.07 17.15
CA HIS A 649 -4.22 -17.08 16.15
C HIS A 649 -5.25 -16.57 15.13
N ALA A 650 -6.27 -15.83 15.57
CA ALA A 650 -7.26 -15.23 14.68
C ALA A 650 -6.62 -14.21 13.71
N LEU A 651 -5.79 -13.31 14.24
CA LEU A 651 -5.01 -12.35 13.45
C LEU A 651 -4.14 -13.07 12.42
N GLY A 652 -3.35 -14.06 12.86
CA GLY A 652 -2.51 -14.85 11.96
C GLY A 652 -3.32 -15.60 10.91
N GLN A 653 -4.50 -16.14 11.24
CA GLN A 653 -5.36 -16.79 10.28
C GLN A 653 -5.88 -15.80 9.22
N MET A 654 -6.35 -14.62 9.64
CA MET A 654 -6.91 -13.61 8.73
C MET A 654 -5.86 -12.98 7.82
N THR A 655 -4.67 -12.64 8.35
CA THR A 655 -3.62 -11.99 7.54
C THR A 655 -2.76 -13.00 6.78
N MET A 656 -2.38 -14.12 7.39
CA MET A 656 -1.41 -15.06 6.80
C MET A 656 -2.06 -16.18 5.97
N LYS A 657 -3.28 -16.65 6.29
CA LYS A 657 -3.90 -17.69 5.45
C LYS A 657 -4.68 -17.10 4.30
N SER A 658 -5.46 -16.05 4.56
CA SER A 658 -6.27 -15.42 3.51
C SER A 658 -5.45 -14.45 2.64
N GLY A 659 -4.29 -13.97 3.13
CA GLY A 659 -3.47 -12.97 2.41
C GLY A 659 -4.14 -11.60 2.29
N THR A 660 -5.25 -11.39 3.00
CA THR A 660 -6.02 -10.15 2.98
C THR A 660 -5.55 -9.22 4.08
N GLY A 661 -5.35 -7.94 3.74
CA GLY A 661 -5.20 -6.89 4.75
C GLY A 661 -6.47 -6.78 5.60
N ILE A 662 -6.31 -6.43 6.87
CA ILE A 662 -7.44 -6.21 7.78
C ILE A 662 -7.33 -4.83 8.42
N ALA A 663 -8.48 -4.23 8.75
CA ALA A 663 -8.55 -3.02 9.55
C ALA A 663 -9.25 -3.33 10.88
N ILE A 664 -8.62 -2.98 11.99
CA ILE A 664 -9.23 -3.13 13.32
C ILE A 664 -10.19 -1.97 13.55
N ASN A 665 -11.44 -2.27 13.88
CA ASN A 665 -12.41 -1.28 14.31
C ASN A 665 -12.03 -0.76 15.70
N THR A 666 -11.47 0.44 15.76
CA THR A 666 -10.98 1.05 17.00
C THR A 666 -12.11 1.60 17.88
N ALA A 667 -13.37 1.45 17.48
CA ALA A 667 -14.52 1.72 18.34
C ALA A 667 -14.61 0.73 19.51
N LEU A 668 -13.98 -0.45 19.37
CA LEU A 668 -13.82 -1.40 20.46
C LEU A 668 -12.53 -1.09 21.22
N PRO A 669 -12.58 -0.82 22.53
CA PRO A 669 -11.40 -0.40 23.29
C PRO A 669 -10.35 -1.51 23.45
N SER A 670 -10.77 -2.78 23.33
CA SER A 670 -9.90 -3.96 23.47
C SER A 670 -9.63 -4.60 22.12
N ILE A 671 -8.36 -4.55 21.68
CA ILE A 671 -7.91 -5.21 20.44
C ILE A 671 -8.11 -6.73 20.52
N ASN A 672 -7.92 -7.33 21.70
CA ASN A 672 -8.15 -8.76 21.91
C ASN A 672 -9.60 -9.13 21.61
N ASP A 673 -10.57 -8.32 22.06
CA ASP A 673 -11.98 -8.58 21.80
C ASP A 673 -12.36 -8.25 20.37
N ALA A 674 -11.76 -7.21 19.79
CA ALA A 674 -12.01 -6.83 18.40
C ALA A 674 -11.67 -7.98 17.43
N LEU A 675 -10.52 -8.63 17.61
CA LEU A 675 -10.08 -9.76 16.77
C LEU A 675 -10.95 -11.01 16.87
N LEU A 676 -11.81 -11.12 17.88
CA LEU A 676 -12.72 -12.26 18.08
C LEU A 676 -14.16 -11.97 17.65
N ARG A 677 -14.51 -10.70 17.40
CA ARG A 677 -15.87 -10.26 17.07
C ARG A 677 -15.99 -9.93 15.59
N SER A 678 -17.13 -10.28 14.99
CA SER A 678 -17.44 -9.87 13.61
C SER A 678 -17.55 -8.35 13.43
N SER A 679 -17.79 -7.60 14.52
CA SER A 679 -17.81 -6.14 14.48
C SER A 679 -16.48 -5.47 14.79
N GLY A 680 -15.43 -6.26 15.05
CA GLY A 680 -14.13 -5.73 15.44
C GLY A 680 -13.10 -5.71 14.32
N VAL A 681 -13.32 -6.43 13.23
CA VAL A 681 -12.36 -6.52 12.11
C VAL A 681 -13.08 -6.33 10.79
N ALA A 682 -12.60 -5.37 10.00
CA ALA A 682 -12.98 -5.19 8.61
C ALA A 682 -11.91 -5.77 7.67
N VAL A 683 -12.33 -6.24 6.50
CA VAL A 683 -11.47 -6.88 5.49
C VAL A 683 -11.23 -5.90 4.36
N LEU A 684 -9.99 -5.81 3.88
CA LEU A 684 -9.64 -4.99 2.72
C LEU A 684 -9.86 -5.79 1.44
N THR A 685 -10.58 -5.20 0.47
CA THR A 685 -10.82 -5.76 -0.86
C THR A 685 -10.37 -4.78 -1.94
N GLY A 686 -9.86 -5.28 -3.07
CA GLY A 686 -9.37 -4.44 -4.17
C GLY A 686 -8.01 -3.77 -3.94
N GLU A 687 -7.24 -4.19 -2.93
CA GLU A 687 -5.90 -3.68 -2.56
C GLU A 687 -5.83 -2.15 -2.37
N PRO A 688 -6.60 -1.57 -1.42
CA PRO A 688 -6.49 -0.15 -1.12
C PRO A 688 -5.07 0.19 -0.65
N VAL A 689 -4.57 1.35 -1.10
CA VAL A 689 -3.22 1.82 -0.78
C VAL A 689 -3.24 2.41 0.63
N ILE A 690 -2.32 1.97 1.49
CA ILE A 690 -2.21 2.45 2.87
C ILE A 690 -0.90 3.19 3.01
N ALA A 691 -0.99 4.48 3.34
CA ALA A 691 0.14 5.33 3.63
C ALA A 691 0.08 5.75 5.11
N VAL A 692 1.05 5.29 5.90
CA VAL A 692 1.24 5.73 7.30
C VAL A 692 2.60 6.40 7.38
N PRO A 693 2.71 7.67 6.94
CA PRO A 693 3.97 8.35 6.90
C PRO A 693 4.54 8.54 8.30
N ARG A 694 5.85 8.42 8.43
CA ARG A 694 6.60 8.73 9.65
C ARG A 694 7.47 9.95 9.40
N HIS A 695 6.83 11.11 9.42
CA HIS A 695 7.47 12.38 9.13
C HIS A 695 8.62 12.68 10.10
N LEU A 696 9.49 13.62 9.72
CA LEU A 696 10.70 13.91 10.50
C LEU A 696 10.35 14.45 11.90
N ASP A 697 9.27 15.21 12.06
CA ASP A 697 8.76 15.67 13.35
C ASP A 697 8.42 14.50 14.29
N ASP A 698 7.69 13.50 13.79
CA ASP A 698 7.36 12.29 14.54
C ASP A 698 8.62 11.47 14.88
N ALA A 699 9.57 11.37 13.95
CA ALA A 699 10.85 10.70 14.18
C ALA A 699 11.71 11.42 15.23
N MET A 700 11.79 12.75 15.18
CA MET A 700 12.47 13.58 16.17
C MET A 700 11.87 13.41 17.56
N TRP A 701 10.53 13.38 17.64
CA TRP A 701 9.82 13.12 18.88
C TRP A 701 10.17 11.73 19.46
N GLN A 702 10.18 10.69 18.63
CA GLN A 702 10.50 9.32 19.04
C GLN A 702 11.96 9.12 19.46
N LEU A 703 12.91 9.88 18.89
CA LEU A 703 14.33 9.74 19.19
C LEU A 703 14.70 10.22 20.60
N ALA A 704 14.29 11.43 20.98
CA ALA A 704 14.67 12.03 22.27
C ALA A 704 13.66 13.08 22.79
N GLY A 705 12.51 13.23 22.13
CA GLY A 705 11.65 14.41 22.27
C GLY A 705 12.21 15.61 21.49
N PHE A 706 11.32 16.50 21.05
CA PHE A 706 11.69 17.62 20.18
C PHE A 706 12.65 18.60 20.88
N THR A 707 12.30 19.09 22.07
CA THR A 707 13.07 20.12 22.78
C THR A 707 14.50 19.69 23.13
N PRO A 708 14.74 18.50 23.73
CA PRO A 708 16.10 18.05 24.03
C PRO A 708 16.95 17.86 22.77
N LEU A 709 16.35 17.37 21.69
CA LEU A 709 17.04 17.15 20.42
C LEU A 709 17.42 18.48 19.76
N ALA A 710 16.46 19.42 19.67
CA ALA A 710 16.70 20.75 19.10
C ALA A 710 17.80 21.51 19.86
N LEU A 711 17.79 21.47 21.19
CA LEU A 711 18.84 22.09 22.01
C LEU A 711 20.22 21.48 21.75
N LYS A 712 20.29 20.16 21.52
CA LYS A 712 21.56 19.47 21.23
C LYS A 712 22.07 19.78 19.82
N ILE A 713 21.18 19.97 18.85
CA ILE A 713 21.53 20.39 17.49
C ILE A 713 22.07 21.82 17.50
N LEU A 714 21.41 22.74 18.22
CA LEU A 714 21.83 24.14 18.36
C LEU A 714 23.14 24.34 19.16
N ALA A 715 23.51 23.36 20.01
CA ALA A 715 24.72 23.42 20.81
C ALA A 715 25.99 22.97 20.04
N LYS A 716 25.83 22.39 18.84
CA LYS A 716 26.91 22.12 17.90
C LYS A 716 27.08 23.31 16.97
#